data_AF-A0A5C9DTX9-F1
#
_entry.id   AF-A0A5C9DTX9-F1
#
_cell.length_a   1.000
_cell.length_b   1.000
_cell.length_c   1.000
_cell.angle_alpha   90.00
_cell.angle_beta   90.00
_cell.angle_gamma   90.00
#
_symmetry.space_group_name_H-M   'P 1'
#
loop_
_entity.id
_entity.type
_entity.pdbx_description
1 polymer ?
#
loop_
_entity_poly.entity_id
_entity_poly.type
_entity_poly.pdbx_seq_one_letter_code
_entity_poly.pdbx_strand_id
1 'polypeptide(L)'
;MPENLTPEEYAKKAIEMLEKAGRFDEEENNPTKAIDYYKKAAEYLERSGYMAHRVNDIRARIQELSTIIEQNQVYTQLEDQAQIDQLQLDAFNLLEKAKNLVNTTQIDSAINLYDQAILKLTKSGWAENQLISLIENRNKIAEKANMKKIDLKELGIDTARQEPGSKVQQEISIDSQEEIKRKKIETFKTKKQKEQETQNEAFRLIDEAKDYEKEKKYEDAIMNLEKSVRLLNSIGWSQQTKNIQKEIDRLKGEEEKYQRLQSQKQKSDNYLQDVLMKKLASEESEITKSTDLMDFEETKKNEERTQKEAFKLIDIGKELEREKKYQEAIQNFEEAIKLLHDINWDSYIQPIEDFISQIRIKKQREERLKSLREKREKEVSKVQESFKKKQKESFVQAAQQLEKNRIEFEKNRLKQIQKEQNFFNILNEADEDLKKGNHESALEKYKRSLEIIKTLGSGWESYIPKIEETIEKVKDRQDQILEEELEAQRRKEKRIEDEMDFQSTILQKLEEERQKIKEKELELKEKEEDKEKRNKLKEKAFKFIETAQEYTNQGNYERAIYAYRQASNLFAQIQWAEEIPIIEEAIESLERRKQKEKEEKEKELQEKIKKHKEEKEFQELISKSLKEEREKLRKREIALKQKEQEFANRQKKRDKAFNILSDAKNKLEEGNFNKAIDLYHDVANIFA
;
A
#
# COMPACT_ATOMS: atom_id res chain seq x y z
N MET A 1 31.57 -18.28 32.77
CA MET A 1 30.58 -17.81 33.75
C MET A 1 30.06 -16.48 33.25
N PRO A 2 28.74 -16.21 33.25
CA PRO A 2 28.24 -14.89 32.92
C PRO A 2 28.78 -13.91 33.95
N GLU A 3 29.53 -12.90 33.51
CA GLU A 3 29.89 -11.77 34.35
C GLU A 3 28.57 -11.11 34.82
N ASN A 4 28.36 -11.03 36.13
CA ASN A 4 27.23 -10.31 36.71
C ASN A 4 27.46 -8.80 36.49
N LEU A 5 27.17 -8.35 35.28
CA LEU A 5 27.15 -6.94 34.93
C LEU A 5 25.99 -6.27 35.66
N THR A 6 26.20 -5.05 36.12
CA THR A 6 25.15 -4.24 36.72
C THR A 6 24.12 -3.82 35.65
N PRO A 7 22.89 -3.45 36.03
CA PRO A 7 21.90 -2.90 35.10
C PRO A 7 22.43 -1.74 34.26
N GLU A 8 23.26 -0.86 34.84
CA GLU A 8 23.90 0.26 34.15
C GLU A 8 24.96 -0.20 33.13
N GLU A 9 25.75 -1.22 33.46
CA GLU A 9 26.73 -1.80 32.53
C GLU A 9 26.05 -2.50 31.35
N TYR A 10 24.91 -3.16 31.58
CA TYR A 10 24.07 -3.72 30.52
C TYR A 10 23.51 -2.62 29.60
N ALA A 11 23.00 -1.51 30.18
CA ALA A 11 22.52 -0.38 29.40
C ALA A 11 23.64 0.25 28.53
N LYS A 12 24.85 0.39 29.08
CA LYS A 12 26.01 0.91 28.35
C LYS A 12 26.42 0.00 27.19
N LYS A 13 26.45 -1.32 27.41
CA LYS A 13 26.71 -2.30 26.35
C LYS A 13 25.62 -2.28 25.28
N ALA A 14 24.37 -2.08 25.65
CA ALA A 14 23.28 -1.96 24.66
C ALA A 14 23.46 -0.74 23.74
N ILE A 15 23.86 0.41 24.28
CA ILE A 15 24.16 1.61 23.48
C ILE A 15 25.34 1.35 22.54
N GLU A 16 26.42 0.73 23.01
CA GLU A 16 27.57 0.37 22.16
C GLU A 16 27.15 -0.56 21.00
N MET A 17 26.27 -1.54 21.27
CA MET A 17 25.74 -2.42 20.22
C MET A 17 24.82 -1.67 19.25
N LEU A 18 24.01 -0.72 19.72
CA LEU A 18 23.18 0.14 18.86
C LEU A 18 24.01 1.01 17.93
N GLU A 19 25.08 1.63 18.44
CA GLU A 19 25.98 2.43 17.60
C GLU A 19 26.64 1.57 16.51
N LYS A 20 27.08 0.35 16.86
CA LYS A 20 27.60 -0.60 15.87
C LYS A 20 26.52 -1.00 14.86
N ALA A 21 25.31 -1.28 15.32
CA ALA A 21 24.19 -1.61 14.46
C ALA A 21 23.90 -0.49 13.45
N GLY A 22 23.86 0.77 13.91
CA GLY A 22 23.65 1.95 13.07
C GLY A 22 24.73 2.13 12.01
N ARG A 23 26.01 1.90 12.33
CA ARG A 23 27.10 1.94 11.33
C ARG A 23 26.93 0.86 10.26
N PHE A 24 26.58 -0.37 10.64
CA PHE A 24 26.35 -1.43 9.65
C PHE A 24 25.07 -1.22 8.83
N ASP A 25 24.05 -0.59 9.40
CA ASP A 25 22.78 -0.26 8.75
C ASP A 25 22.96 0.89 7.74
N GLU A 26 23.52 2.02 8.17
CA GLU A 26 23.58 3.26 7.38
C GLU A 26 24.88 3.44 6.59
N GLU A 27 26.05 3.11 7.17
CA GLU A 27 27.35 3.42 6.55
C GLU A 27 27.86 2.27 5.67
N GLU A 28 27.76 1.03 6.14
CA GLU A 28 28.30 -0.14 5.44
C GLU A 28 27.26 -0.90 4.59
N ASN A 29 25.98 -0.52 4.68
CA ASN A 29 24.85 -1.18 3.99
C ASN A 29 24.88 -2.71 4.13
N ASN A 30 25.14 -3.20 5.35
CA ASN A 30 25.24 -4.61 5.70
C ASN A 30 24.13 -4.99 6.69
N PRO A 31 22.89 -5.19 6.19
CA PRO A 31 21.73 -5.40 7.05
C PRO A 31 21.84 -6.69 7.88
N THR A 32 22.57 -7.70 7.41
CA THR A 32 22.77 -8.97 8.14
C THR A 32 23.57 -8.76 9.41
N LYS A 33 24.69 -8.02 9.33
CA LYS A 33 25.47 -7.67 10.51
C LYS A 33 24.72 -6.69 11.40
N ALA A 34 24.00 -5.73 10.82
CA ALA A 34 23.19 -4.78 11.58
C ALA A 34 22.14 -5.50 12.45
N ILE A 35 21.42 -6.49 11.90
CA ILE A 35 20.46 -7.32 12.64
C ILE A 35 21.11 -8.04 13.82
N ASP A 36 22.30 -8.61 13.65
CA ASP A 36 23.01 -9.30 14.75
C ASP A 36 23.36 -8.35 15.90
N TYR A 37 23.75 -7.11 15.59
CA TYR A 37 24.02 -6.09 16.60
C TYR A 37 22.74 -5.54 17.24
N TYR A 38 21.68 -5.31 16.46
CA TYR A 38 20.37 -4.93 17.01
C TYR A 38 19.80 -6.02 17.94
N LYS A 39 19.94 -7.31 17.61
CA LYS A 39 19.54 -8.43 18.48
C LYS A 39 20.29 -8.41 19.81
N LYS A 40 21.61 -8.25 19.78
CA LYS A 40 22.44 -8.14 20.99
C LYS A 40 22.08 -6.89 21.81
N ALA A 41 21.80 -5.77 21.16
CA ALA A 41 21.36 -4.55 21.83
C ALA A 41 20.01 -4.74 22.55
N ALA A 42 19.04 -5.36 21.89
CA ALA A 42 17.74 -5.67 22.49
C ALA A 42 17.90 -6.60 23.71
N GLU A 43 18.72 -7.64 23.61
CA GLU A 43 18.98 -8.57 24.72
C GLU A 43 19.64 -7.86 25.92
N TYR A 44 20.59 -6.96 25.68
CA TYR A 44 21.21 -6.16 26.75
C TYR A 44 20.24 -5.13 27.36
N LEU A 45 19.39 -4.49 26.55
CA LEU A 45 18.35 -3.58 27.04
C LEU A 45 17.33 -4.30 27.92
N GLU A 46 16.85 -5.47 27.51
CA GLU A 46 15.93 -6.30 28.31
C GLU A 46 16.54 -6.68 29.67
N ARG A 47 17.83 -7.07 29.70
CA ARG A 47 18.53 -7.41 30.95
C ARG A 47 18.82 -6.20 31.83
N SER A 48 18.95 -5.01 31.26
CA SER A 48 19.19 -3.78 32.01
C SER A 48 17.95 -3.28 32.76
N GLY A 49 16.74 -3.60 32.28
CA GLY A 49 15.49 -3.04 32.79
C GLY A 49 15.25 -1.55 32.44
N TYR A 50 16.23 -0.88 31.81
CA TYR A 50 16.09 0.50 31.34
C TYR A 50 15.48 0.54 29.94
N MET A 51 14.68 1.57 29.65
CA MET A 51 14.16 1.85 28.31
C MET A 51 13.46 0.65 27.63
N ALA A 52 12.72 -0.15 28.40
CA ALA A 52 12.05 -1.36 27.90
C ALA A 52 11.14 -1.10 26.67
N HIS A 53 10.56 0.11 26.55
CA HIS A 53 9.77 0.50 25.39
C HIS A 53 10.59 0.53 24.08
N ARG A 54 11.89 0.88 24.14
CA ARG A 54 12.79 0.92 22.98
C ARG A 54 13.14 -0.47 22.44
N VAL A 55 12.97 -1.52 23.23
CA VAL A 55 13.17 -2.91 22.76
C VAL A 55 12.22 -3.22 21.62
N ASN A 56 10.97 -2.73 21.69
CA ASN A 56 9.99 -2.91 20.63
C ASN A 56 10.41 -2.14 19.36
N ASP A 57 10.94 -0.92 19.49
CA ASP A 57 11.48 -0.15 18.36
C ASP A 57 12.63 -0.92 17.67
N ILE A 58 13.55 -1.49 18.46
CA ILE A 58 14.68 -2.29 17.93
C ILE A 58 14.19 -3.54 17.22
N ARG A 59 13.21 -4.24 17.79
CA ARG A 59 12.61 -5.44 17.17
C ARG A 59 11.88 -5.08 15.87
N ALA A 60 11.18 -3.96 15.82
CA ALA A 60 10.56 -3.46 14.59
C ALA A 60 11.63 -3.19 13.52
N ARG A 61 12.74 -2.53 13.87
CA ARG A 61 13.85 -2.31 12.93
C ARG A 61 14.50 -3.61 12.45
N ILE A 62 14.66 -4.61 13.32
CA ILE A 62 15.14 -5.95 12.94
C ILE A 62 14.20 -6.58 11.90
N GLN A 63 12.89 -6.47 12.09
CA GLN A 63 11.90 -7.01 11.16
C GLN A 63 11.94 -6.30 9.80
N GLU A 64 12.06 -4.97 9.79
CA GLU A 64 12.26 -4.18 8.56
C GLU A 64 13.50 -4.65 7.80
N LEU A 65 14.66 -4.72 8.47
CA LEU A 65 15.91 -5.15 7.86
C LEU A 65 15.85 -6.60 7.37
N SER A 66 15.16 -7.49 8.09
CA SER A 66 14.96 -8.88 7.66
C SER A 66 14.12 -8.95 6.38
N THR A 67 13.07 -8.12 6.30
CA THR A 67 12.23 -8.00 5.09
C THR A 67 13.05 -7.49 3.91
N ILE A 68 13.94 -6.51 4.12
CA ILE A 68 14.85 -6.00 3.08
C ILE A 68 15.82 -7.09 2.61
N ILE A 69 16.37 -7.91 3.52
CA ILE A 69 17.23 -9.04 3.15
C ILE A 69 16.46 -10.06 2.30
N GLU A 70 15.25 -10.43 2.71
CA GLU A 70 14.41 -11.37 1.97
C GLU A 70 14.07 -10.84 0.56
N GLN A 71 13.68 -9.56 0.47
CA GLN A 71 13.43 -8.91 -0.82
C GLN A 71 14.68 -8.90 -1.71
N ASN A 72 15.84 -8.53 -1.16
CA ASN A 72 17.10 -8.54 -1.90
C ASN A 72 17.47 -9.95 -2.37
N GLN A 73 17.25 -10.98 -1.54
CA GLN A 73 17.46 -12.38 -1.95
C GLN A 73 16.55 -12.77 -3.11
N VAL A 74 15.28 -12.38 -3.08
CA VAL A 74 14.34 -12.62 -4.19
C VAL A 74 14.81 -11.87 -5.45
N TYR A 75 15.25 -10.62 -5.34
CA TYR A 75 15.80 -9.86 -6.47
C TYR A 75 17.05 -10.53 -7.05
N THR A 76 18.00 -10.97 -6.21
CA THR A 76 19.19 -11.70 -6.67
C THR A 76 18.81 -13.02 -7.35
N GLN A 77 17.85 -13.77 -6.80
CA GLN A 77 17.34 -14.99 -7.44
C GLN A 77 16.69 -14.71 -8.80
N LEU A 78 15.96 -13.60 -8.93
CA LEU A 78 15.36 -13.18 -10.20
C LEU A 78 16.42 -12.74 -11.21
N GLU A 79 17.47 -12.04 -10.77
CA GLU A 79 18.61 -11.67 -11.62
C GLU A 79 19.38 -12.91 -12.09
N ASP A 80 19.68 -13.84 -11.20
CA ASP A 80 20.33 -15.12 -11.52
C ASP A 80 19.47 -15.93 -12.49
N GLN A 81 18.15 -16.00 -12.26
CA GLN A 81 17.22 -16.67 -13.16
C GLN A 81 17.17 -15.99 -14.54
N ALA A 82 17.15 -14.66 -14.60
CA ALA A 82 17.18 -13.92 -15.85
C ALA A 82 18.49 -14.15 -16.61
N GLN A 83 19.63 -14.27 -15.91
CA GLN A 83 20.92 -14.64 -16.53
C GLN A 83 20.91 -16.08 -17.06
N ILE A 84 20.33 -17.02 -16.31
CA ILE A 84 20.13 -18.41 -16.74
C ILE A 84 19.27 -18.45 -18.00
N ASP A 85 18.14 -17.74 -18.02
CA ASP A 85 17.22 -17.68 -19.16
C ASP A 85 17.90 -17.06 -20.38
N GLN A 86 18.70 -16.00 -20.18
CA GLN A 86 19.48 -15.38 -21.25
C GLN A 86 20.53 -16.35 -21.82
N LEU A 87 21.22 -17.12 -20.96
CA LEU A 87 22.18 -18.15 -21.40
C LEU A 87 21.48 -19.27 -22.19
N GLN A 88 20.29 -19.69 -21.77
CA GLN A 88 19.49 -20.68 -22.48
C GLN A 88 19.02 -20.16 -23.84
N LEU A 89 18.48 -18.94 -23.89
CA LEU A 89 18.04 -18.30 -25.12
C LEU A 89 19.18 -18.15 -26.13
N ASP A 90 20.35 -17.67 -25.67
CA ASP A 90 21.56 -17.60 -26.46
C ASP A 90 21.97 -18.98 -27.01
N ALA A 91 21.93 -20.02 -26.16
CA ALA A 91 22.25 -21.37 -26.58
C ALA A 91 21.29 -21.90 -27.65
N PHE A 92 19.98 -21.68 -27.50
CA PHE A 92 19.00 -22.08 -28.51
C PHE A 92 19.18 -21.33 -29.83
N ASN A 93 19.51 -20.04 -29.77
CA ASN A 93 19.87 -19.25 -30.96
C ASN A 93 21.13 -19.81 -31.66
N LEU A 94 22.13 -20.26 -30.89
CA LEU A 94 23.32 -20.93 -31.44
C LEU A 94 22.97 -22.28 -32.08
N LEU A 95 22.09 -23.08 -31.46
CA LEU A 95 21.63 -24.36 -32.01
C LEU A 95 20.87 -24.18 -33.32
N GLU A 96 20.00 -23.17 -33.41
CA GLU A 96 19.28 -22.88 -34.65
C GLU A 96 20.24 -22.45 -35.77
N LYS A 97 21.23 -21.60 -35.46
CA LYS A 97 22.30 -21.23 -36.39
C LYS A 97 23.11 -22.46 -36.81
N ALA A 98 23.49 -23.33 -35.87
CA ALA A 98 24.23 -24.55 -36.14
C ALA A 98 23.47 -25.47 -37.10
N LYS A 99 22.17 -25.67 -36.86
CA LYS A 99 21.29 -26.46 -37.73
C LYS A 99 21.22 -25.89 -39.15
N ASN A 100 21.18 -24.57 -39.30
CA ASN A 100 21.23 -23.92 -40.60
C ASN A 100 22.57 -24.13 -41.31
N LEU A 101 23.70 -24.08 -40.57
CA LEU A 101 25.04 -24.32 -41.13
C LEU A 101 25.29 -25.77 -41.57
N VAL A 102 24.68 -26.75 -40.88
CA VAL A 102 24.69 -28.15 -41.33
C VAL A 102 24.08 -28.26 -42.73
N ASN A 103 23.00 -27.52 -42.99
CA ASN A 103 22.31 -27.53 -44.28
C ASN A 103 23.12 -26.83 -45.39
N THR A 104 23.95 -25.84 -45.05
CA THR A 104 24.80 -25.10 -46.01
C THR A 104 26.17 -25.73 -46.20
N THR A 105 26.39 -26.96 -45.71
CA THR A 105 27.66 -27.72 -45.81
C THR A 105 28.85 -27.12 -45.06
N GLN A 106 28.65 -26.08 -44.23
CA GLN A 106 29.70 -25.50 -43.37
C GLN A 106 29.79 -26.28 -42.04
N ILE A 107 30.24 -27.53 -42.15
CA ILE A 107 30.13 -28.50 -41.06
C ILE A 107 31.00 -28.13 -39.85
N ASP A 108 32.24 -27.69 -40.06
CA ASP A 108 33.16 -27.33 -38.97
C ASP A 108 32.63 -26.13 -38.15
N SER A 109 32.02 -25.14 -38.82
CA SER A 109 31.36 -24.01 -38.16
C SER A 109 30.10 -24.43 -37.39
N ALA A 110 29.34 -25.40 -37.90
CA ALA A 110 28.18 -25.94 -37.19
C ALA A 110 28.58 -26.66 -35.89
N ILE A 111 29.65 -27.45 -35.92
CA ILE A 111 30.17 -28.16 -34.73
C ILE A 111 30.57 -27.16 -33.64
N ASN A 112 31.29 -26.10 -34.00
CA ASN A 112 31.68 -25.07 -33.04
C ASN A 112 30.46 -24.38 -32.40
N LEU A 113 29.41 -24.10 -33.18
CA LEU A 113 28.17 -23.53 -32.62
C LEU A 113 27.43 -24.50 -31.68
N TYR A 114 27.44 -25.81 -31.98
CA TYR A 114 26.92 -26.82 -31.06
C TYR A 114 27.74 -26.84 -29.75
N ASP A 115 29.07 -26.79 -29.83
CA ASP A 115 29.95 -26.79 -28.65
C ASP A 115 29.72 -25.55 -27.77
N GLN A 116 29.55 -24.37 -28.38
CA GLN A 116 29.22 -23.14 -27.67
C GLN A 116 27.82 -23.18 -27.02
N ALA A 117 26.84 -23.77 -27.70
CA ALA A 117 25.51 -23.95 -27.16
C ALA A 117 25.50 -24.90 -25.96
N ILE A 118 26.19 -26.04 -26.05
CA ILE A 118 26.34 -27.01 -24.97
C ILE A 118 27.03 -26.36 -23.77
N LEU A 119 28.09 -25.58 -23.98
CA LEU A 119 28.77 -24.84 -22.91
C LEU A 119 27.83 -23.85 -22.21
N LYS A 120 27.01 -23.10 -22.97
CA LYS A 120 26.05 -22.15 -22.39
C LYS A 120 24.92 -22.85 -21.63
N LEU A 121 24.41 -23.98 -22.13
CA LEU A 121 23.41 -24.78 -21.41
C LEU A 121 23.97 -25.40 -20.13
N THR A 122 25.23 -25.85 -20.16
CA THR A 122 25.91 -26.36 -18.96
C THR A 122 26.03 -25.26 -17.90
N LYS A 123 26.40 -24.04 -18.32
CA LYS A 123 26.45 -22.86 -17.42
C LYS A 123 25.09 -22.43 -16.88
N SER A 124 24.00 -22.72 -17.60
CA SER A 124 22.63 -22.45 -17.15
C SER A 124 22.03 -23.58 -16.31
N GLY A 125 22.85 -24.55 -15.87
CA GLY A 125 22.46 -25.60 -14.95
C GLY A 125 21.86 -26.86 -15.59
N TRP A 126 21.94 -27.02 -16.92
CA TRP A 126 21.49 -28.26 -17.57
C TRP A 126 22.40 -29.42 -17.19
N ALA A 127 21.79 -30.50 -16.74
CA ALA A 127 22.51 -31.71 -16.38
C ALA A 127 23.02 -32.43 -17.64
N GLU A 128 24.14 -33.13 -17.51
CA GLU A 128 24.81 -33.80 -18.63
C GLU A 128 23.89 -34.80 -19.35
N ASN A 129 22.99 -35.46 -18.62
CA ASN A 129 21.98 -36.35 -19.18
C ASN A 129 20.97 -35.65 -20.11
N GLN A 130 20.62 -34.38 -19.84
CA GLN A 130 19.75 -33.57 -20.70
C GLN A 130 20.47 -33.15 -21.99
N LEU A 131 21.81 -33.09 -21.95
CA LEU A 131 22.66 -32.69 -23.07
C LEU A 131 23.07 -33.85 -23.97
N ILE A 132 22.82 -35.11 -23.59
CA ILE A 132 23.20 -36.31 -24.35
C ILE A 132 22.74 -36.21 -25.81
N SER A 133 21.47 -35.85 -26.05
CA SER A 133 20.94 -35.77 -27.41
C SER A 133 21.64 -34.71 -28.28
N LEU A 134 22.08 -33.59 -27.68
CA LEU A 134 22.82 -32.54 -28.37
C LEU A 134 24.25 -32.98 -28.66
N ILE A 135 24.90 -33.63 -27.70
CA ILE A 135 26.25 -34.21 -27.84
C ILE A 135 26.25 -35.28 -28.94
N GLU A 136 25.27 -36.18 -28.95
CA GLU A 136 25.11 -37.18 -29.99
C GLU A 136 24.90 -36.55 -31.38
N ASN A 137 24.06 -35.52 -31.48
CA ASN A 137 23.82 -34.82 -32.75
C ASN A 137 25.10 -34.13 -33.24
N ARG A 138 25.82 -33.46 -32.34
CA ARG A 138 27.12 -32.85 -32.62
C ARG A 138 28.13 -33.90 -33.11
N ASN A 139 28.19 -35.07 -32.47
CA ASN A 139 29.09 -36.15 -32.86
C ASN A 139 28.72 -36.76 -34.22
N LYS A 140 27.42 -36.99 -34.50
CA LYS A 140 26.95 -37.44 -35.81
C LYS A 140 27.32 -36.47 -36.93
N ILE A 141 27.27 -35.17 -36.65
CA ILE A 141 27.69 -34.13 -37.61
C ILE A 141 29.21 -34.20 -37.83
N ALA A 142 30.00 -34.37 -36.76
CA ALA A 142 31.45 -34.53 -36.85
C ALA A 142 31.88 -35.78 -37.62
N GLU A 143 31.21 -36.92 -37.40
CA GLU A 143 31.45 -38.16 -38.14
C GLU A 143 31.17 -37.98 -39.63
N LYS A 144 30.08 -37.31 -39.99
CA LYS A 144 29.78 -36.97 -41.40
C LYS A 144 30.83 -36.05 -42.01
N ALA A 145 31.39 -35.11 -41.24
CA ALA A 145 32.48 -34.25 -41.68
C ALA A 145 33.74 -35.06 -41.99
N ASN A 146 34.07 -36.02 -41.11
CA ASN A 146 35.24 -36.88 -41.25
C ASN A 146 35.10 -37.86 -42.42
N MET A 147 33.93 -38.47 -42.61
CA MET A 147 33.67 -39.33 -43.77
C MET A 147 33.86 -38.56 -45.09
N LYS A 148 33.35 -37.33 -45.19
CA LYS A 148 33.60 -36.48 -46.37
C LYS A 148 35.09 -36.14 -46.57
N LYS A 149 35.84 -35.93 -45.49
CA LYS A 149 37.29 -35.68 -45.55
C LYS A 149 38.07 -36.93 -45.98
N ILE A 150 37.60 -38.14 -45.63
CA ILE A 150 38.20 -39.42 -46.04
C ILE A 150 37.89 -39.70 -47.51
N ASP A 151 36.64 -39.53 -47.96
CA ASP A 151 36.25 -39.67 -49.38
C ASP A 151 37.03 -38.70 -50.29
N LEU A 152 37.28 -37.47 -49.83
CA LEU A 152 38.11 -36.49 -50.54
C LEU A 152 39.60 -36.86 -50.57
N LYS A 153 40.09 -37.63 -49.60
CA LYS A 153 41.48 -38.11 -49.53
C LYS A 153 41.73 -39.33 -50.42
N GLU A 154 40.74 -40.21 -50.57
CA GLU A 154 40.80 -41.37 -51.48
C GLU A 154 40.71 -40.96 -52.96
N LEU A 155 40.22 -39.75 -53.26
CA LEU A 155 40.16 -39.17 -54.62
C LEU A 155 41.43 -38.43 -55.08
N GLY A 156 42.51 -38.42 -54.28
CA GLY A 156 43.83 -37.96 -54.75
C GLY A 156 43.92 -36.50 -55.18
N ILE A 157 43.15 -35.59 -54.56
CA ILE A 157 43.25 -34.15 -54.83
C ILE A 157 44.04 -33.48 -53.71
N ASP A 158 45.35 -33.40 -53.90
CA ASP A 158 46.23 -32.52 -53.13
C ASP A 158 45.87 -31.06 -53.43
N THR A 159 45.44 -30.31 -52.42
CA THR A 159 45.54 -28.85 -52.46
C THR A 159 46.06 -28.30 -51.15
N ALA A 160 47.15 -27.55 -51.31
CA ALA A 160 48.00 -27.01 -50.26
C ALA A 160 47.42 -25.76 -49.58
N ARG A 161 47.77 -25.64 -48.29
CA ARG A 161 48.09 -24.42 -47.50
C ARG A 161 47.64 -23.05 -48.01
N GLN A 162 47.01 -22.28 -47.11
CA GLN A 162 47.58 -21.02 -46.59
C GLN A 162 46.85 -20.53 -45.32
N GLU A 163 47.49 -19.55 -44.67
CA GLU A 163 47.56 -19.25 -43.23
C GLU A 163 46.70 -18.04 -42.77
N PRO A 164 46.76 -17.59 -41.49
CA PRO A 164 45.63 -16.97 -40.77
C PRO A 164 45.70 -15.44 -40.64
N GLY A 165 44.55 -14.84 -40.30
CA GLY A 165 44.48 -13.59 -39.54
C GLY A 165 43.55 -12.51 -40.13
N SER A 166 42.56 -12.07 -39.36
CA SER A 166 42.29 -10.65 -39.07
C SER A 166 41.03 -10.51 -38.20
N LYS A 167 41.19 -9.84 -37.05
CA LYS A 167 40.11 -9.34 -36.19
C LYS A 167 39.66 -7.98 -36.74
N VAL A 168 38.37 -7.80 -37.00
CA VAL A 168 37.76 -6.47 -37.15
C VAL A 168 36.42 -6.46 -36.43
N GLN A 169 36.33 -5.66 -35.36
CA GLN A 169 35.10 -5.25 -34.72
C GLN A 169 34.39 -4.22 -35.62
N GLN A 170 33.10 -4.44 -35.90
CA GLN A 170 32.22 -3.41 -36.45
C GLN A 170 30.94 -3.37 -35.60
N GLU A 171 30.78 -2.26 -34.88
CA GLU A 171 29.52 -1.81 -34.30
C GLU A 171 28.50 -1.59 -35.44
N ILE A 172 27.37 -2.29 -35.37
CA ILE A 172 26.25 -2.09 -36.28
C ILE A 172 25.17 -1.32 -35.53
N SER A 173 24.95 -0.10 -36.02
CA SER A 173 23.85 0.81 -35.70
C SER A 173 22.47 0.14 -35.80
N ILE A 174 21.59 0.51 -34.88
CA ILE A 174 20.28 -0.09 -34.58
C ILE A 174 19.27 0.01 -35.75
N ASP A 175 19.52 0.83 -36.78
CA ASP A 175 18.67 0.91 -37.99
C ASP A 175 18.83 -0.29 -38.98
N SER A 176 19.84 -1.16 -38.78
CA SER A 176 20.12 -2.29 -39.69
C SER A 176 19.25 -3.54 -39.43
N GLN A 177 18.64 -3.67 -38.26
CA GLN A 177 17.92 -4.90 -37.89
C GLN A 177 16.60 -5.10 -38.66
N GLU A 178 15.91 -4.02 -39.04
CA GLU A 178 14.71 -4.13 -39.86
C GLU A 178 15.02 -4.52 -41.30
N GLU A 179 16.11 -4.02 -41.87
CA GLU A 179 16.52 -4.36 -43.24
C GLU A 179 17.03 -5.80 -43.32
N ILE A 180 17.73 -6.29 -42.29
CA ILE A 180 18.10 -7.70 -42.16
C ILE A 180 16.87 -8.59 -41.97
N LYS A 181 15.85 -8.15 -41.20
CA LYS A 181 14.57 -8.88 -41.07
C LYS A 181 13.82 -8.92 -42.41
N ARG A 182 13.77 -7.82 -43.18
CA ARG A 182 13.16 -7.79 -44.52
C ARG A 182 13.89 -8.70 -45.51
N LYS A 183 15.23 -8.63 -45.57
CA LYS A 183 16.05 -9.53 -46.41
C LYS A 183 15.92 -11.00 -45.98
N LYS A 184 15.76 -11.29 -44.68
CA LYS A 184 15.47 -12.65 -44.17
C LYS A 184 14.07 -13.14 -44.55
N ILE A 185 13.06 -12.28 -44.50
CA ILE A 185 11.70 -12.62 -44.93
C ILE A 185 11.65 -12.87 -46.44
N GLU A 186 12.38 -12.08 -47.22
CA GLU A 186 12.44 -12.21 -48.67
C GLU A 186 13.24 -13.45 -49.12
N THR A 187 14.35 -13.75 -48.44
CA THR A 187 15.09 -15.01 -48.66
C THR A 187 14.30 -16.24 -48.21
N PHE A 188 13.50 -16.15 -47.14
CA PHE A 188 12.59 -17.23 -46.76
C PHE A 188 11.46 -17.44 -47.76
N LYS A 189 10.84 -16.35 -48.26
CA LYS A 189 9.81 -16.41 -49.30
C LYS A 189 10.35 -17.03 -50.60
N THR A 190 11.52 -16.60 -51.05
CA THR A 190 12.15 -17.15 -52.27
C THR A 190 12.57 -18.61 -52.09
N LYS A 191 13.05 -19.01 -50.90
CA LYS A 191 13.35 -20.42 -50.59
C LYS A 191 12.09 -21.28 -50.59
N LYS A 192 11.00 -20.80 -49.97
CA LYS A 192 9.71 -21.50 -49.95
C LYS A 192 9.10 -21.61 -51.35
N GLN A 193 9.27 -20.58 -52.18
CA GLN A 193 8.84 -20.61 -53.56
C GLN A 193 9.64 -21.64 -54.39
N LYS A 194 10.97 -21.68 -54.25
CA LYS A 194 11.81 -22.71 -54.90
C LYS A 194 11.46 -24.13 -54.43
N GLU A 195 11.16 -24.30 -53.15
CA GLU A 195 10.70 -25.58 -52.61
C GLU A 195 9.38 -26.00 -53.25
N GLN A 196 8.43 -25.07 -53.40
CA GLN A 196 7.15 -25.31 -54.07
C GLN A 196 7.33 -25.63 -55.57
N GLU A 197 8.20 -24.91 -56.27
CA GLU A 197 8.52 -25.16 -57.68
C GLU A 197 9.15 -26.55 -57.86
N THR A 198 10.09 -26.91 -56.99
CA THR A 198 10.74 -28.23 -56.99
C THR A 198 9.74 -29.35 -56.69
N GLN A 199 8.80 -29.10 -55.78
CA GLN A 199 7.71 -30.03 -55.47
C GLN A 199 6.77 -30.22 -56.67
N ASN A 200 6.35 -29.12 -57.31
CA ASN A 200 5.45 -29.17 -58.46
C ASN A 200 6.10 -29.89 -59.64
N GLU A 201 7.38 -29.64 -59.89
CA GLU A 201 8.15 -30.33 -60.93
C GLU A 201 8.24 -31.84 -60.67
N ALA A 202 8.51 -32.23 -59.42
CA ALA A 202 8.54 -33.62 -59.04
C ALA A 202 7.18 -34.32 -59.24
N PHE A 203 6.08 -33.65 -58.90
CA PHE A 203 4.75 -34.20 -59.13
C PHE A 203 4.38 -34.30 -60.61
N ARG A 204 4.81 -33.34 -61.44
CA ARG A 204 4.64 -33.45 -62.91
C ARG A 204 5.33 -34.70 -63.46
N LEU A 205 6.57 -34.96 -63.03
CA LEU A 205 7.31 -36.15 -63.44
C LEU A 205 6.65 -37.46 -63.00
N ILE A 206 6.02 -37.48 -61.82
CA ILE A 206 5.26 -38.65 -61.35
C ILE A 206 4.03 -38.92 -62.23
N ASP A 207 3.32 -37.87 -62.64
CA ASP A 207 2.15 -38.01 -63.51
C ASP A 207 2.56 -38.42 -64.93
N GLU A 208 3.64 -37.84 -65.48
CA GLU A 208 4.23 -38.27 -66.76
C GLU A 208 4.67 -39.75 -66.71
N ALA A 209 5.26 -40.20 -65.59
CA ALA A 209 5.64 -41.60 -65.43
C ALA A 209 4.45 -42.57 -65.48
N LYS A 210 3.28 -42.18 -64.93
CA LYS A 210 2.05 -42.99 -65.01
C LYS A 210 1.51 -43.09 -66.43
N ASP A 211 1.70 -42.05 -67.24
CA ASP A 211 1.29 -42.08 -68.64
C ASP A 211 2.24 -42.96 -69.46
N TYR A 212 3.55 -42.89 -69.22
CA TYR A 212 4.52 -43.82 -69.81
C TYR A 212 4.29 -45.28 -69.41
N GLU A 213 3.88 -45.54 -68.17
CA GLU A 213 3.49 -46.86 -67.72
C GLU A 213 2.31 -47.43 -68.53
N LYS A 214 1.26 -46.63 -68.77
CA LYS A 214 0.12 -47.05 -69.60
C LYS A 214 0.52 -47.38 -71.04
N GLU A 215 1.51 -46.66 -71.57
CA GLU A 215 2.10 -46.89 -72.88
C GLU A 215 3.08 -48.09 -72.93
N LYS A 216 3.33 -48.74 -71.77
CA LYS A 216 4.34 -49.80 -71.59
C LYS A 216 5.78 -49.37 -71.91
N LYS A 217 6.07 -48.07 -71.78
CA LYS A 217 7.41 -47.49 -71.86
C LYS A 217 8.03 -47.46 -70.47
N TYR A 218 8.36 -48.65 -69.96
CA TYR A 218 8.78 -48.83 -68.58
C TYR A 218 10.09 -48.09 -68.24
N GLU A 219 11.05 -48.04 -69.16
CA GLU A 219 12.31 -47.30 -68.99
C GLU A 219 12.09 -45.80 -68.74
N ASP A 220 11.23 -45.16 -69.56
CA ASP A 220 10.90 -43.74 -69.43
C ASP A 220 10.15 -43.44 -68.13
N ALA A 221 9.21 -44.33 -67.76
CA ALA A 221 8.47 -44.23 -66.50
C ALA A 221 9.41 -44.32 -65.28
N ILE A 222 10.32 -45.29 -65.28
CA ILE A 222 11.32 -45.47 -64.22
C ILE A 222 12.23 -44.25 -64.12
N MET A 223 12.74 -43.75 -65.25
CA MET A 223 13.61 -42.57 -65.29
C MET A 223 12.92 -41.34 -64.70
N ASN A 224 11.64 -41.10 -65.03
CA ASN A 224 10.88 -39.97 -64.50
C ASN A 224 10.58 -40.10 -63.00
N LEU A 225 10.29 -41.31 -62.51
CA LEU A 225 10.15 -41.55 -61.07
C LEU A 225 11.49 -41.36 -60.34
N GLU A 226 12.62 -41.81 -60.90
CA GLU A 226 13.95 -41.61 -60.29
C GLU A 226 14.36 -40.13 -60.27
N LYS A 227 13.96 -39.35 -61.29
CA LYS A 227 14.13 -37.88 -61.28
C LYS A 227 13.25 -37.22 -60.21
N SER A 228 11.98 -37.63 -60.07
CA SER A 228 11.09 -37.07 -59.04
C SER A 228 11.59 -37.39 -57.62
N VAL A 229 12.13 -38.59 -57.39
CA VAL A 229 12.76 -38.97 -56.12
C VAL A 229 13.96 -38.07 -55.80
N ARG A 230 14.81 -37.77 -56.79
CA ARG A 230 15.94 -36.83 -56.61
C ARG A 230 15.47 -35.43 -56.24
N LEU A 231 14.44 -34.90 -56.91
CA LEU A 231 13.87 -33.59 -56.61
C LEU A 231 13.23 -33.54 -55.21
N LEU A 232 12.41 -34.53 -54.84
CA LEU A 232 11.77 -34.58 -53.52
C LEU A 232 12.78 -34.79 -52.39
N ASN A 233 13.83 -35.59 -52.62
CA ASN A 233 14.91 -35.72 -51.64
C ASN A 233 15.70 -34.41 -51.49
N SER A 234 15.86 -33.61 -52.55
CA SER A 234 16.54 -32.32 -52.49
C SER A 234 15.84 -31.27 -51.61
N ILE A 235 14.52 -31.42 -51.41
CA ILE A 235 13.70 -30.60 -50.50
C ILE A 235 13.42 -31.28 -49.14
N GLY A 236 14.02 -32.43 -48.85
CA GLY A 236 13.92 -33.09 -47.54
C GLY A 236 12.73 -34.03 -47.36
N TRP A 237 12.02 -34.39 -48.44
CA TRP A 237 10.86 -35.31 -48.41
C TRP A 237 11.26 -36.79 -48.55
N SER A 238 12.35 -37.19 -47.88
CA SER A 238 12.96 -38.51 -48.05
C SER A 238 12.13 -39.68 -47.52
N GLN A 239 11.14 -39.42 -46.67
CA GLN A 239 10.25 -40.46 -46.17
C GLN A 239 9.16 -40.79 -47.20
N GLN A 240 8.65 -39.78 -47.90
CA GLN A 240 7.62 -39.90 -48.93
C GLN A 240 8.15 -40.59 -50.19
N THR A 241 9.43 -40.40 -50.52
CA THR A 241 10.08 -41.05 -51.66
C THR A 241 10.23 -42.55 -51.52
N LYS A 242 10.12 -43.13 -50.30
CA LYS A 242 10.12 -44.58 -50.09
C LYS A 242 8.98 -45.31 -50.82
N ASN A 243 7.81 -44.66 -50.95
CA ASN A 243 6.68 -45.23 -51.68
C ASN A 243 6.93 -45.17 -53.19
N ILE A 244 7.53 -44.09 -53.68
CA ILE A 244 7.92 -43.96 -55.10
C ILE A 244 9.01 -44.97 -55.45
N GLN A 245 9.94 -45.24 -54.53
CA GLN A 245 10.97 -46.26 -54.73
C GLN A 245 10.39 -47.67 -54.88
N LYS A 246 9.40 -48.03 -54.06
CA LYS A 246 8.67 -49.31 -54.22
C LYS A 246 7.98 -49.41 -55.57
N GLU A 247 7.47 -48.29 -56.08
CA GLU A 247 6.84 -48.22 -57.39
C GLU A 247 7.85 -48.40 -58.52
N ILE A 248 9.03 -47.79 -58.40
CA ILE A 248 10.16 -48.04 -59.31
C ILE A 248 10.53 -49.51 -59.33
N ASP A 249 10.65 -50.15 -58.16
CA ASP A 249 11.01 -51.57 -58.06
C ASP A 249 9.92 -52.47 -58.68
N ARG A 250 8.64 -52.11 -58.52
CA ARG A 250 7.52 -52.78 -59.19
C ARG A 250 7.64 -52.68 -60.72
N LEU A 251 7.88 -51.47 -61.24
CA LEU A 251 8.00 -51.23 -62.67
C LEU A 251 9.22 -51.94 -63.27
N LYS A 252 10.36 -51.99 -62.59
CA LYS A 252 11.54 -52.80 -62.99
C LYS A 252 11.18 -54.27 -63.12
N GLY A 253 10.40 -54.81 -62.17
CA GLY A 253 9.91 -56.18 -62.25
C GLY A 253 8.94 -56.44 -63.41
N GLU A 254 8.13 -55.44 -63.80
CA GLU A 254 7.24 -55.54 -64.97
C GLU A 254 7.98 -55.39 -66.29
N GLU A 255 8.97 -54.50 -66.35
CA GLU A 255 9.89 -54.35 -67.46
C GLU A 255 10.62 -55.66 -67.76
N GLU A 256 11.20 -56.31 -66.75
CA GLU A 256 11.86 -57.62 -66.94
C GLU A 256 10.91 -58.67 -67.48
N LYS A 257 9.66 -58.72 -66.99
CA LYS A 257 8.65 -59.65 -67.50
C LYS A 257 8.31 -59.33 -68.96
N TYR A 258 8.19 -58.06 -69.31
CA TYR A 258 7.90 -57.60 -70.66
C TYR A 258 9.05 -57.89 -71.62
N GLN A 259 10.31 -57.66 -71.21
CA GLN A 259 11.50 -58.00 -71.98
C GLN A 259 11.67 -59.52 -72.15
N ARG A 260 11.35 -60.33 -71.13
CA ARG A 260 11.31 -61.80 -71.26
C ARG A 260 10.24 -62.27 -72.25
N LEU A 261 9.06 -61.64 -72.25
CA LEU A 261 7.99 -61.91 -73.22
C LEU A 261 8.39 -61.49 -74.65
N GLN A 262 9.06 -60.35 -74.82
CA GLN A 262 9.64 -59.91 -76.10
C GLN A 262 10.71 -60.89 -76.60
N SER A 263 11.60 -61.35 -75.72
CA SER A 263 12.65 -62.32 -76.02
C SER A 263 12.10 -63.71 -76.35
N GLN A 264 10.98 -64.12 -75.72
CA GLN A 264 10.27 -65.35 -76.07
C GLN A 264 9.54 -65.23 -77.42
N LYS A 265 8.99 -64.05 -77.75
CA LYS A 265 8.44 -63.77 -79.09
C LYS A 265 9.52 -63.84 -80.18
N GLN A 266 10.69 -63.24 -79.94
CA GLN A 266 11.83 -63.34 -80.88
C GLN A 266 12.39 -64.77 -81.00
N LYS A 267 12.32 -65.60 -79.94
CA LYS A 267 12.66 -67.03 -80.01
C LYS A 267 11.60 -67.88 -80.74
N SER A 268 10.34 -67.44 -80.74
CA SER A 268 9.24 -68.07 -81.51
C SER A 268 9.30 -67.71 -82.99
N ASP A 269 9.79 -66.51 -83.34
CA ASP A 269 9.97 -66.08 -84.74
C ASP A 269 11.26 -66.66 -85.36
N ASN A 270 12.25 -67.05 -84.56
CA ASN A 270 13.46 -67.77 -85.02
C ASN A 270 13.27 -69.30 -85.17
N TYR A 271 12.10 -69.86 -84.81
CA TYR A 271 11.78 -71.29 -84.98
C TYR A 271 10.93 -71.57 -86.24
N LEU A 272 10.44 -70.52 -86.92
CA LEU A 272 9.68 -70.64 -88.17
C LEU A 272 10.54 -70.50 -89.43
N GLN A 273 11.83 -70.20 -89.29
CA GLN A 273 12.78 -70.05 -90.41
C GLN A 273 13.72 -71.26 -90.58
N ASP A 274 13.71 -72.22 -89.64
CA ASP A 274 14.60 -73.40 -89.63
C ASP A 274 13.87 -74.73 -89.96
N VAL A 275 12.54 -74.66 -90.23
CA VAL A 275 11.72 -75.83 -90.61
C VAL A 275 11.40 -75.86 -92.11
N LEU A 276 11.81 -74.85 -92.88
CA LEU A 276 11.50 -74.72 -94.32
C LEU A 276 12.65 -75.08 -95.29
N MET A 277 13.79 -75.58 -94.80
CA MET A 277 14.98 -75.89 -95.62
C MET A 277 15.45 -77.35 -95.46
N LYS A 278 14.53 -78.32 -95.58
CA LYS A 278 14.91 -79.75 -95.58
C LYS A 278 13.93 -80.68 -96.29
N LYS A 279 13.44 -80.29 -97.47
CA LYS A 279 12.66 -81.20 -98.33
C LYS A 279 12.78 -80.89 -99.83
N LEU A 280 14.01 -80.86 -100.34
CA LEU A 280 14.31 -80.80 -101.78
C LEU A 280 15.67 -81.46 -102.06
N ALA A 281 15.69 -82.79 -102.21
CA ALA A 281 16.73 -83.57 -102.90
C ALA A 281 16.27 -85.04 -102.98
N SER A 282 16.48 -85.68 -104.13
CA SER A 282 16.08 -87.05 -104.57
C SER A 282 14.75 -87.06 -105.34
N GLU A 283 14.64 -87.35 -106.64
CA GLU A 283 15.46 -88.20 -107.51
C GLU A 283 15.25 -87.81 -108.99
N GLU A 284 16.34 -87.80 -109.74
CA GLU A 284 16.40 -87.75 -111.21
C GLU A 284 16.68 -89.16 -111.78
N SER A 285 16.28 -89.33 -113.06
CA SER A 285 16.63 -90.39 -114.04
C SER A 285 15.70 -91.63 -114.02
N GLU A 286 15.18 -92.20 -115.12
CA GLU A 286 15.61 -92.31 -116.53
C GLU A 286 14.35 -92.51 -117.45
N ILE A 287 14.16 -91.76 -118.56
CA ILE A 287 14.53 -92.00 -119.98
C ILE A 287 13.50 -92.81 -120.85
N THR A 288 12.89 -92.06 -121.79
CA THR A 288 12.43 -92.35 -123.19
C THR A 288 11.18 -93.16 -123.57
N LYS A 289 10.22 -92.48 -124.25
CA LYS A 289 9.64 -92.74 -125.61
C LYS A 289 8.42 -91.80 -125.81
N SER A 290 8.43 -90.81 -126.70
CA SER A 290 8.16 -90.87 -128.16
C SER A 290 6.85 -90.12 -128.53
N THR A 291 6.95 -88.79 -128.57
CA THR A 291 6.33 -87.83 -129.53
C THR A 291 4.82 -87.78 -129.82
N ASP A 292 3.96 -88.57 -129.17
CA ASP A 292 2.51 -88.32 -129.07
C ASP A 292 2.07 -87.93 -127.63
N LEU A 293 3.06 -87.65 -126.77
CA LEU A 293 2.94 -87.23 -125.36
C LEU A 293 3.04 -85.72 -125.15
N MET A 294 3.49 -84.93 -126.14
CA MET A 294 3.74 -83.49 -125.94
C MET A 294 2.46 -82.69 -125.72
N ASP A 295 1.37 -83.01 -126.41
CA ASP A 295 0.09 -82.30 -126.24
C ASP A 295 -0.64 -82.71 -124.93
N PHE A 296 -0.42 -83.94 -124.44
CA PHE A 296 -0.92 -84.41 -123.14
C PHE A 296 -0.07 -83.90 -121.96
N GLU A 297 1.25 -83.81 -122.13
CA GLU A 297 2.14 -83.20 -121.13
C GLU A 297 1.97 -81.69 -121.04
N GLU A 298 1.67 -81.00 -122.13
CA GLU A 298 1.45 -79.55 -122.11
C GLU A 298 0.09 -79.20 -121.49
N THR A 299 -0.96 -79.96 -121.80
CA THR A 299 -2.26 -79.85 -121.10
C THR A 299 -2.13 -80.18 -119.62
N LYS A 300 -1.44 -81.26 -119.27
CA LYS A 300 -1.17 -81.61 -117.86
C LYS A 300 -0.28 -80.60 -117.13
N LYS A 301 0.73 -80.03 -117.78
CA LYS A 301 1.57 -78.95 -117.20
C LYS A 301 0.77 -77.68 -116.98
N ASN A 302 -0.17 -77.35 -117.86
CA ASN A 302 -1.07 -76.22 -117.68
C ASN A 302 -2.07 -76.48 -116.55
N GLU A 303 -2.66 -77.68 -116.48
CA GLU A 303 -3.48 -78.11 -115.34
C GLU A 303 -2.70 -78.03 -114.02
N GLU A 304 -1.46 -78.53 -113.96
CA GLU A 304 -0.61 -78.45 -112.77
C GLU A 304 -0.23 -77.01 -112.39
N ARG A 305 -0.06 -76.11 -113.36
CA ARG A 305 0.19 -74.68 -113.10
C ARG A 305 -1.04 -74.01 -112.51
N THR A 306 -2.20 -74.18 -113.14
CA THR A 306 -3.48 -73.63 -112.68
C THR A 306 -3.84 -74.17 -111.30
N GLN A 307 -3.58 -75.46 -111.05
CA GLN A 307 -3.75 -76.10 -109.75
C GLN A 307 -2.87 -75.45 -108.67
N LYS A 308 -1.56 -75.26 -108.96
CA LYS A 308 -0.63 -74.62 -108.01
C LYS A 308 -1.05 -73.20 -107.69
N GLU A 309 -1.51 -72.45 -108.68
CA GLU A 309 -1.98 -71.07 -108.50
C GLU A 309 -3.27 -71.02 -107.67
N ALA A 310 -4.23 -71.92 -107.94
CA ALA A 310 -5.44 -72.04 -107.14
C ALA A 310 -5.14 -72.38 -105.66
N PHE A 311 -4.23 -73.33 -105.39
CA PHE A 311 -3.86 -73.65 -104.01
C PHE A 311 -3.10 -72.51 -103.32
N LYS A 312 -2.27 -71.79 -104.04
CA LYS A 312 -1.61 -70.59 -103.50
C LYS A 312 -2.63 -69.54 -103.08
N LEU A 313 -3.66 -69.28 -103.89
CA LEU A 313 -4.75 -68.37 -103.55
C LEU A 313 -5.57 -68.85 -102.35
N ILE A 314 -5.80 -70.16 -102.22
CA ILE A 314 -6.45 -70.76 -101.04
C ILE A 314 -5.63 -70.52 -99.77
N ASP A 315 -4.31 -70.69 -99.83
CA ASP A 315 -3.43 -70.47 -98.68
C ASP A 315 -3.36 -68.99 -98.29
N ILE A 316 -3.25 -68.08 -99.27
CA ILE A 316 -3.33 -66.63 -99.04
C ILE A 316 -4.69 -66.26 -98.44
N GLY A 317 -5.79 -66.81 -98.95
CA GLY A 317 -7.13 -66.62 -98.41
C GLY A 317 -7.24 -67.05 -96.93
N LYS A 318 -6.60 -68.17 -96.56
CA LYS A 318 -6.56 -68.64 -95.17
C LYS A 318 -5.72 -67.73 -94.27
N GLU A 319 -4.62 -67.18 -94.76
CA GLU A 319 -3.82 -66.21 -94.01
C GLU A 319 -4.60 -64.90 -93.77
N LEU A 320 -5.24 -64.37 -94.81
CA LEU A 320 -6.06 -63.16 -94.73
C LEU A 320 -7.27 -63.35 -93.79
N GLU A 321 -7.83 -64.55 -93.72
CA GLU A 321 -8.87 -64.92 -92.75
C GLU A 321 -8.36 -64.83 -91.30
N ARG A 322 -7.14 -65.31 -91.04
CA ARG A 322 -6.50 -65.21 -89.71
C ARG A 322 -6.18 -63.77 -89.34
N GLU A 323 -5.79 -62.96 -90.31
CA GLU A 323 -5.58 -61.51 -90.16
C GLU A 323 -6.88 -60.70 -90.05
N LYS A 324 -8.05 -61.36 -90.14
CA LYS A 324 -9.39 -60.74 -90.13
C LYS A 324 -9.67 -59.81 -91.32
N LYS A 325 -8.90 -59.93 -92.40
CA LYS A 325 -9.15 -59.26 -93.68
C LYS A 325 -10.13 -60.09 -94.51
N TYR A 326 -11.33 -60.28 -93.95
CA TYR A 326 -12.31 -61.22 -94.47
C TYR A 326 -12.76 -60.95 -95.91
N GLN A 327 -12.77 -59.68 -96.34
CA GLN A 327 -13.17 -59.32 -97.70
C GLN A 327 -12.12 -59.78 -98.73
N GLU A 328 -10.85 -59.53 -98.45
CA GLU A 328 -9.72 -59.93 -99.29
C GLU A 328 -9.57 -61.46 -99.28
N ALA A 329 -9.79 -62.11 -98.13
CA ALA A 329 -9.82 -63.56 -98.01
C ALA A 329 -10.88 -64.19 -98.94
N ILE A 330 -12.12 -63.68 -98.91
CA ILE A 330 -13.21 -64.17 -99.76
C ILE A 330 -12.87 -64.01 -101.25
N GLN A 331 -12.30 -62.87 -101.65
CA GLN A 331 -11.90 -62.62 -103.04
C GLN A 331 -10.87 -63.64 -103.54
N ASN A 332 -9.84 -63.94 -102.73
CA ASN A 332 -8.83 -64.95 -103.09
C ASN A 332 -9.44 -66.35 -103.20
N PHE A 333 -10.40 -66.71 -102.35
CA PHE A 333 -11.11 -67.99 -102.47
C PHE A 333 -12.03 -68.04 -103.72
N GLU A 334 -12.70 -66.95 -104.06
CA GLU A 334 -13.52 -66.86 -105.28
C GLU A 334 -12.67 -66.95 -106.55
N GLU A 335 -11.46 -66.38 -106.56
CA GLU A 335 -10.49 -66.53 -107.66
C GLU A 335 -9.94 -67.96 -107.76
N ALA A 336 -9.64 -68.60 -106.63
CA ALA A 336 -9.21 -70.00 -106.61
C ALA A 336 -10.30 -70.94 -107.16
N ILE A 337 -11.58 -70.68 -106.86
CA ILE A 337 -12.70 -71.44 -107.40
C ILE A 337 -12.74 -71.35 -108.93
N LYS A 338 -12.54 -70.16 -109.52
CA LYS A 338 -12.51 -69.98 -110.98
C LYS A 338 -11.41 -70.83 -111.62
N LEU A 339 -10.20 -70.79 -111.06
CA LEU A 339 -9.06 -71.57 -111.55
C LEU A 339 -9.30 -73.09 -111.42
N LEU A 340 -9.94 -73.55 -110.34
CA LEU A 340 -10.29 -74.97 -110.16
C LEU A 340 -11.38 -75.43 -111.13
N HIS A 341 -12.33 -74.55 -111.45
CA HIS A 341 -13.38 -74.82 -112.43
C HIS A 341 -12.80 -74.93 -113.85
N ASP A 342 -11.85 -74.05 -114.21
CA ASP A 342 -11.20 -74.05 -115.53
C ASP A 342 -10.46 -75.35 -115.85
N ILE A 343 -10.06 -76.12 -114.83
CA ILE A 343 -9.41 -77.45 -114.98
C ILE A 343 -10.37 -78.62 -114.68
N ASN A 344 -11.68 -78.39 -114.54
CA ASN A 344 -12.71 -79.38 -114.19
C ASN A 344 -12.49 -80.09 -112.83
N TRP A 345 -11.90 -79.40 -111.84
CA TRP A 345 -11.68 -79.93 -110.49
C TRP A 345 -12.81 -79.54 -109.53
N ASP A 346 -14.06 -79.71 -109.96
CA ASP A 346 -15.25 -79.23 -109.25
C ASP A 346 -15.41 -79.81 -107.83
N SER A 347 -14.84 -81.00 -107.59
CA SER A 347 -14.85 -81.64 -106.25
C SER A 347 -14.17 -80.79 -105.16
N TYR A 348 -13.27 -79.87 -105.52
CA TYR A 348 -12.58 -78.97 -104.58
C TYR A 348 -13.29 -77.64 -104.38
N ILE A 349 -14.31 -77.31 -105.19
CA ILE A 349 -15.02 -76.03 -105.13
C ILE A 349 -15.92 -75.98 -103.88
N GLN A 350 -16.72 -77.02 -103.65
CA GLN A 350 -17.71 -77.02 -102.56
C GLN A 350 -17.09 -76.76 -101.16
N PRO A 351 -15.97 -77.39 -100.77
CA PRO A 351 -15.32 -77.07 -99.49
C PRO A 351 -14.86 -75.61 -99.37
N ILE A 352 -14.47 -74.98 -100.48
CA ILE A 352 -14.04 -73.57 -100.50
C ILE A 352 -15.25 -72.65 -100.37
N GLU A 353 -16.37 -72.96 -101.03
CA GLU A 353 -17.62 -72.22 -100.88
C GLU A 353 -18.16 -72.29 -99.44
N ASP A 354 -18.13 -73.47 -98.83
CA ASP A 354 -18.48 -73.66 -97.42
C ASP A 354 -17.57 -72.82 -96.52
N PHE A 355 -16.27 -72.74 -96.83
CA PHE A 355 -15.31 -71.93 -96.09
C PHE A 355 -15.58 -70.42 -96.26
N ILE A 356 -15.87 -69.94 -97.47
CA ILE A 356 -16.32 -68.56 -97.74
C ILE A 356 -17.56 -68.23 -96.89
N SER A 357 -18.54 -69.14 -96.83
CA SER A 357 -19.75 -68.98 -96.02
C SER A 357 -19.43 -68.82 -94.53
N GLN A 358 -18.54 -69.66 -93.99
CA GLN A 358 -18.07 -69.54 -92.60
C GLN A 358 -17.36 -68.20 -92.34
N ILE A 359 -16.53 -67.73 -93.27
CA ILE A 359 -15.86 -66.43 -93.18
C ILE A 359 -16.89 -65.29 -93.13
N ARG A 360 -17.92 -65.34 -93.97
CA ARG A 360 -19.01 -64.33 -93.99
C ARG A 360 -19.76 -64.30 -92.64
N ILE A 361 -20.06 -65.46 -92.06
CA ILE A 361 -20.67 -65.56 -90.72
C ILE A 361 -19.74 -64.98 -89.64
N LYS A 362 -18.44 -65.29 -89.70
CA LYS A 362 -17.44 -64.80 -88.74
C LYS A 362 -17.31 -63.28 -88.80
N LYS A 363 -17.26 -62.69 -90.01
CA LYS A 363 -17.25 -61.23 -90.24
C LYS A 363 -18.45 -60.55 -89.57
N GLN A 364 -19.67 -61.04 -89.84
CA GLN A 364 -20.89 -60.47 -89.25
C GLN A 364 -20.92 -60.57 -87.72
N ARG A 365 -20.41 -61.69 -87.16
CA ARG A 365 -20.32 -61.87 -85.70
C ARG A 365 -19.37 -60.86 -85.07
N GLU A 366 -18.22 -60.59 -85.70
CA GLU A 366 -17.26 -59.61 -85.19
C GLU A 366 -17.79 -58.16 -85.29
N GLU A 367 -18.48 -57.80 -86.37
CA GLU A 367 -19.13 -56.49 -86.51
C GLU A 367 -20.22 -56.27 -85.43
N ARG A 368 -21.03 -57.30 -85.15
CA ARG A 368 -22.00 -57.27 -84.03
C ARG A 368 -21.30 -57.11 -82.68
N LEU A 369 -20.19 -57.81 -82.45
CA LEU A 369 -19.43 -57.69 -81.20
C LEU A 369 -18.80 -56.29 -81.06
N LYS A 370 -18.29 -55.70 -82.14
CA LYS A 370 -17.71 -54.36 -82.14
C LYS A 370 -18.77 -53.30 -81.79
N SER A 371 -19.94 -53.35 -82.42
CA SER A 371 -21.04 -52.42 -82.11
C SER A 371 -21.58 -52.58 -80.68
N LEU A 372 -21.59 -53.80 -80.12
CA LEU A 372 -21.92 -54.04 -78.71
C LEU A 372 -20.87 -53.47 -77.75
N ARG A 373 -19.58 -53.59 -78.07
CA ARG A 373 -18.50 -52.97 -77.28
C ARG A 373 -18.63 -51.45 -77.26
N GLU A 374 -18.84 -50.83 -78.42
CA GLU A 374 -19.04 -49.38 -78.52
C GLU A 374 -20.27 -48.90 -77.72
N LYS A 375 -21.37 -49.68 -77.70
CA LYS A 375 -22.54 -49.36 -76.84
C LYS A 375 -22.19 -49.44 -75.36
N ARG A 376 -21.50 -50.50 -74.92
CA ARG A 376 -21.08 -50.66 -73.52
C ARG A 376 -20.11 -49.57 -73.08
N GLU A 377 -19.16 -49.18 -73.91
CA GLU A 377 -18.23 -48.08 -73.60
C GLU A 377 -18.97 -46.76 -73.40
N LYS A 378 -19.95 -46.46 -74.26
CA LYS A 378 -20.80 -45.27 -74.11
C LYS A 378 -21.63 -45.29 -72.83
N GLU A 379 -22.17 -46.45 -72.44
CA GLU A 379 -22.90 -46.60 -71.17
C GLU A 379 -21.98 -46.46 -69.95
N VAL A 380 -20.80 -47.07 -69.98
CA VAL A 380 -19.80 -46.93 -68.92
C VAL A 380 -19.37 -45.48 -68.75
N SER A 381 -19.15 -44.75 -69.85
CA SER A 381 -18.81 -43.32 -69.79
C SER A 381 -19.92 -42.50 -69.12
N LYS A 382 -21.19 -42.74 -69.47
CA LYS A 382 -22.35 -42.07 -68.84
C LYS A 382 -22.45 -42.38 -67.35
N VAL A 383 -22.23 -43.63 -66.95
CA VAL A 383 -22.25 -44.03 -65.53
C VAL A 383 -21.10 -43.35 -64.77
N GLN A 384 -19.89 -43.34 -65.33
CA GLN A 384 -18.73 -42.67 -64.72
C GLN A 384 -18.95 -41.16 -64.55
N GLU A 385 -19.53 -40.48 -65.54
CA GLU A 385 -19.88 -39.06 -65.43
C GLU A 385 -20.94 -38.80 -64.35
N SER A 386 -21.98 -39.63 -64.29
CA SER A 386 -23.02 -39.53 -63.24
C SER A 386 -22.45 -39.75 -61.84
N PHE A 387 -21.48 -40.66 -61.69
CA PHE A 387 -20.80 -40.94 -60.43
C PHE A 387 -19.90 -39.78 -60.01
N LYS A 388 -19.11 -39.22 -60.95
CA LYS A 388 -18.29 -38.02 -60.72
C LYS A 388 -19.16 -36.82 -60.31
N LYS A 389 -20.33 -36.65 -60.92
CA LYS A 389 -21.28 -35.58 -60.57
C LYS A 389 -21.83 -35.76 -59.15
N LYS A 390 -22.30 -36.97 -58.79
CA LYS A 390 -22.78 -37.27 -57.43
C LYS A 390 -21.70 -37.14 -56.36
N GLN A 391 -20.47 -37.57 -56.63
CA GLN A 391 -19.35 -37.38 -55.70
C GLN A 391 -19.05 -35.90 -55.48
N LYS A 392 -19.00 -35.09 -56.55
CA LYS A 392 -18.82 -33.63 -56.43
C LYS A 392 -19.95 -32.98 -55.62
N GLU A 393 -21.20 -33.35 -55.86
CA GLU A 393 -22.35 -32.83 -55.10
C GLU A 393 -22.29 -33.22 -53.62
N SER A 394 -21.93 -34.48 -53.31
CA SER A 394 -21.76 -34.94 -51.92
C SER A 394 -20.62 -34.21 -51.20
N PHE A 395 -19.52 -33.94 -51.91
CA PHE A 395 -18.38 -33.21 -51.36
C PHE A 395 -18.71 -31.74 -51.11
N VAL A 396 -19.45 -31.09 -52.02
CA VAL A 396 -19.92 -29.72 -51.86
C VAL A 396 -20.88 -29.60 -50.67
N GLN A 397 -21.81 -30.54 -50.50
CA GLN A 397 -22.72 -30.56 -49.34
C GLN A 397 -21.97 -30.78 -48.02
N ALA A 398 -21.01 -31.71 -47.99
CA ALA A 398 -20.16 -31.94 -46.81
C ALA A 398 -19.31 -30.70 -46.46
N ALA A 399 -18.71 -30.05 -47.47
CA ALA A 399 -17.95 -28.82 -47.28
C ALA A 399 -18.82 -27.66 -46.77
N GLN A 400 -20.04 -27.50 -47.30
CA GLN A 400 -21.00 -26.50 -46.82
C GLN A 400 -21.43 -26.75 -45.37
N GLN A 401 -21.63 -28.02 -44.99
CA GLN A 401 -21.99 -28.36 -43.61
C GLN A 401 -20.83 -28.13 -42.64
N LEU A 402 -19.60 -28.47 -43.04
CA LEU A 402 -18.39 -28.16 -42.26
C LEU A 402 -18.21 -26.66 -42.09
N GLU A 403 -18.43 -25.86 -43.14
CA GLU A 403 -18.32 -24.41 -43.06
C GLU A 403 -19.40 -23.80 -42.17
N LYS A 404 -20.65 -24.31 -42.23
CA LYS A 404 -21.71 -23.91 -41.28
C LYS A 404 -21.32 -24.21 -39.82
N ASN A 405 -20.85 -25.42 -39.55
CA ASN A 405 -20.41 -25.83 -38.23
C ASN A 405 -19.22 -24.98 -37.75
N ARG A 406 -18.30 -24.62 -38.65
CA ARG A 406 -17.17 -23.74 -38.36
C ARG A 406 -17.62 -22.33 -38.01
N ILE A 407 -18.52 -21.73 -38.80
CA ILE A 407 -19.07 -20.40 -38.53
C ILE A 407 -19.82 -20.39 -37.19
N GLU A 408 -20.60 -21.43 -36.90
CA GLU A 408 -21.32 -21.56 -35.64
C GLU A 408 -20.36 -21.71 -34.45
N PHE A 409 -19.30 -22.51 -34.62
CA PHE A 409 -18.22 -22.64 -33.64
C PHE A 409 -17.50 -21.31 -33.40
N GLU A 410 -17.12 -20.59 -34.46
CA GLU A 410 -16.49 -19.26 -34.38
C GLU A 410 -17.42 -18.26 -33.67
N LYS A 411 -18.72 -18.27 -33.96
CA LYS A 411 -19.73 -17.43 -33.30
C LYS A 411 -19.88 -17.75 -31.81
N ASN A 412 -19.89 -19.03 -31.45
CA ASN A 412 -19.97 -19.46 -30.05
C ASN A 412 -18.67 -19.13 -29.29
N ARG A 413 -17.51 -19.27 -29.95
CA ARG A 413 -16.22 -18.86 -29.40
C ARG A 413 -16.14 -17.36 -29.17
N LEU A 414 -16.62 -16.54 -30.11
CA LEU A 414 -16.71 -15.09 -29.93
C LEU A 414 -17.62 -14.70 -28.76
N LYS A 415 -18.75 -15.38 -28.58
CA LYS A 415 -19.62 -15.18 -27.41
C LYS A 415 -18.91 -15.55 -26.10
N GLN A 416 -18.10 -16.60 -26.07
CA GLN A 416 -17.29 -16.93 -24.89
C GLN A 416 -16.24 -15.87 -24.62
N ILE A 417 -15.48 -15.45 -25.63
CA ILE A 417 -14.48 -14.38 -25.50
C ILE A 417 -15.13 -13.09 -24.97
N GLN A 418 -16.32 -12.73 -25.45
CA GLN A 418 -17.06 -11.57 -24.93
C GLN A 418 -17.45 -11.72 -23.46
N LYS A 419 -17.86 -12.91 -23.03
CA LYS A 419 -18.16 -13.18 -21.62
C LYS A 419 -16.90 -13.11 -20.76
N GLU A 420 -15.77 -13.63 -21.25
CA GLU A 420 -14.47 -13.56 -20.58
C GLU A 420 -14.00 -12.11 -20.44
N GLN A 421 -14.11 -11.32 -21.50
CA GLN A 421 -13.81 -9.88 -21.46
C GLN A 421 -14.69 -9.14 -20.46
N ASN A 422 -16.00 -9.43 -20.45
CA ASN A 422 -16.92 -8.83 -19.49
C ASN A 422 -16.56 -9.18 -18.04
N PHE A 423 -16.15 -10.43 -17.79
CA PHE A 423 -15.65 -10.87 -16.49
C PHE A 423 -14.42 -10.05 -16.05
N PHE A 424 -13.41 -9.92 -16.91
CA PHE A 424 -12.21 -9.16 -16.57
C PHE A 424 -12.48 -7.67 -16.41
N ASN A 425 -13.38 -7.08 -17.21
CA ASN A 425 -13.76 -5.68 -17.05
C ASN A 425 -14.37 -5.43 -15.67
N ILE A 426 -15.29 -6.27 -15.22
CA ILE A 426 -15.92 -6.14 -13.89
C ILE A 426 -14.89 -6.36 -12.77
N LEU A 427 -13.95 -7.29 -12.96
CA LEU A 427 -12.90 -7.56 -11.97
C LEU A 427 -11.92 -6.38 -11.86
N ASN A 428 -11.51 -5.80 -13.00
CA ASN A 428 -10.69 -4.59 -13.03
C ASN A 428 -11.41 -3.39 -12.41
N GLU A 429 -12.71 -3.25 -12.66
CA GLU A 429 -13.52 -2.20 -12.02
C GLU A 429 -13.62 -2.39 -10.50
N ALA A 430 -13.67 -3.64 -10.02
CA ALA A 430 -13.65 -3.94 -8.59
C ALA A 430 -12.30 -3.57 -7.95
N ASP A 431 -11.19 -3.93 -8.62
CA ASP A 431 -9.84 -3.58 -8.17
C ASP A 431 -9.63 -2.05 -8.14
N GLU A 432 -10.15 -1.33 -9.13
CA GLU A 432 -10.09 0.14 -9.18
C GLU A 432 -10.91 0.81 -8.07
N ASP A 433 -12.09 0.28 -7.76
CA ASP A 433 -12.89 0.78 -6.62
C ASP A 433 -12.21 0.50 -5.29
N LEU A 434 -11.56 -0.66 -5.17
CA LEU A 434 -10.79 -1.01 -3.98
C LEU A 434 -9.62 -0.04 -3.76
N LYS A 435 -8.86 0.29 -4.83
CA LYS A 435 -7.78 1.29 -4.78
C LYS A 435 -8.27 2.68 -4.38
N LYS A 436 -9.49 3.05 -4.78
CA LYS A 436 -10.12 4.34 -4.43
C LYS A 436 -10.68 4.38 -3.00
N GLY A 437 -10.68 3.26 -2.28
CA GLY A 437 -11.26 3.15 -0.95
C GLY A 437 -12.77 2.89 -0.93
N ASN A 438 -13.41 2.64 -2.08
CA ASN A 438 -14.84 2.38 -2.19
C ASN A 438 -15.14 0.89 -1.92
N HIS A 439 -15.01 0.46 -0.67
CA HIS A 439 -15.05 -0.96 -0.30
C HIS A 439 -16.41 -1.62 -0.61
N GLU A 440 -17.53 -0.92 -0.41
CA GLU A 440 -18.87 -1.45 -0.74
C GLU A 440 -19.05 -1.72 -2.24
N SER A 441 -18.63 -0.76 -3.09
CA SER A 441 -18.78 -0.91 -4.55
C SER A 441 -17.84 -1.99 -5.10
N ALA A 442 -16.62 -2.08 -4.57
CA ALA A 442 -15.69 -3.16 -4.88
C ALA A 442 -16.28 -4.53 -4.52
N LEU A 443 -16.88 -4.68 -3.33
CA LEU A 443 -17.52 -5.92 -2.89
C LEU A 443 -18.70 -6.33 -3.78
N GLU A 444 -19.53 -5.39 -4.21
CA GLU A 444 -20.64 -5.67 -5.14
C GLU A 444 -20.12 -6.17 -6.49
N LYS A 445 -19.07 -5.53 -7.03
CA LYS A 445 -18.45 -5.93 -8.30
C LYS A 445 -17.72 -7.26 -8.22
N TYR A 446 -17.00 -7.57 -7.13
CA TYR A 446 -16.42 -8.89 -6.93
C TYR A 446 -17.49 -9.98 -6.84
N LYS A 447 -18.61 -9.75 -6.14
CA LYS A 447 -19.75 -10.69 -6.12
C LYS A 447 -20.34 -10.89 -7.51
N ARG A 448 -20.47 -9.82 -8.30
CA ARG A 448 -20.94 -9.90 -9.68
C ARG A 448 -19.97 -10.69 -10.57
N SER A 449 -18.66 -10.54 -10.35
CA SER A 449 -17.64 -11.33 -11.05
C SER A 449 -17.76 -12.84 -10.72
N LEU A 450 -18.10 -13.20 -9.48
CA LEU A 450 -18.38 -14.59 -9.06
C LEU A 450 -19.65 -15.16 -9.70
N GLU A 451 -20.66 -14.35 -10.00
CA GLU A 451 -21.83 -14.82 -10.76
C GLU A 451 -21.47 -15.11 -12.22
N ILE A 452 -20.67 -14.22 -12.84
CA ILE A 452 -20.27 -14.37 -14.24
C ILE A 452 -19.35 -15.57 -14.41
N ILE A 453 -18.42 -15.80 -13.48
CA ILE A 453 -17.45 -16.90 -13.59
C ILE A 453 -18.12 -18.28 -13.55
N LYS A 454 -19.23 -18.43 -12.82
CA LYS A 454 -20.06 -19.66 -12.83
C LYS A 454 -20.66 -19.95 -14.21
N THR A 455 -20.81 -18.94 -15.07
CA THR A 455 -21.33 -19.10 -16.45
C THR A 455 -20.25 -19.34 -17.50
N LEU A 456 -18.95 -19.23 -17.15
CA LEU A 456 -17.80 -19.40 -18.06
C LEU A 456 -17.32 -20.85 -18.18
N GLY A 457 -17.76 -21.75 -17.28
CA GLY A 457 -17.48 -23.19 -17.31
C GLY A 457 -16.33 -23.64 -16.40
N SER A 458 -16.07 -24.95 -16.37
CA SER A 458 -15.18 -25.60 -15.38
C SER A 458 -13.71 -25.16 -15.42
N GLY A 459 -13.24 -24.60 -16.55
CA GLY A 459 -11.88 -24.06 -16.67
C GLY A 459 -11.60 -22.83 -15.79
N TRP A 460 -12.65 -22.15 -15.31
CA TRP A 460 -12.55 -20.89 -14.57
C TRP A 460 -12.75 -21.04 -13.06
N GLU A 461 -13.08 -22.24 -12.58
CA GLU A 461 -13.36 -22.51 -11.16
C GLU A 461 -12.16 -22.21 -10.25
N SER A 462 -10.93 -22.29 -10.78
CA SER A 462 -9.70 -21.99 -10.03
C SER A 462 -9.57 -20.53 -9.58
N TYR A 463 -10.31 -19.60 -10.17
CA TYR A 463 -10.33 -18.19 -9.77
C TYR A 463 -11.38 -17.88 -8.70
N ILE A 464 -12.37 -18.76 -8.49
CA ILE A 464 -13.41 -18.57 -7.47
C ILE A 464 -12.80 -18.41 -6.07
N PRO A 465 -11.91 -19.30 -5.59
CA PRO A 465 -11.32 -19.16 -4.25
C PRO A 465 -10.55 -17.85 -4.08
N LYS A 466 -9.85 -17.38 -5.13
CA LYS A 466 -9.08 -16.13 -5.09
C LYS A 466 -9.98 -14.89 -4.97
N ILE A 467 -11.12 -14.90 -5.66
CA ILE A 467 -12.09 -13.80 -5.58
C ILE A 467 -12.80 -13.84 -4.22
N GLU A 468 -13.14 -15.02 -3.71
CA GLU A 468 -13.72 -15.21 -2.38
C GLU A 468 -12.76 -14.74 -1.26
N GLU A 469 -11.48 -15.12 -1.33
CA GLU A 469 -10.44 -14.67 -0.40
C GLU A 469 -10.27 -13.14 -0.46
N THR A 470 -10.31 -12.54 -1.66
CA THR A 470 -10.27 -11.08 -1.80
C THR A 470 -11.50 -10.43 -1.17
N ILE A 471 -12.70 -10.97 -1.38
CA ILE A 471 -13.94 -10.49 -0.75
C ILE A 471 -13.84 -10.54 0.78
N GLU A 472 -13.29 -11.62 1.34
CA GLU A 472 -13.09 -11.79 2.78
C GLU A 472 -12.14 -10.73 3.32
N LYS A 473 -10.96 -10.55 2.70
CA LYS A 473 -9.99 -9.51 3.09
C LYS A 473 -10.55 -8.09 3.01
N VAL A 474 -11.37 -7.79 2.00
CA VAL A 474 -12.00 -6.46 1.86
C VAL A 474 -13.05 -6.23 2.94
N LYS A 475 -13.82 -7.27 3.31
CA LYS A 475 -14.76 -7.20 4.44
C LYS A 475 -14.04 -7.01 5.77
N ASP A 476 -13.00 -7.80 6.04
CA ASP A 476 -12.22 -7.67 7.28
C ASP A 476 -11.65 -6.25 7.43
N ARG A 477 -11.19 -5.66 6.32
CA ARG A 477 -10.70 -4.29 6.31
C ARG A 477 -11.81 -3.25 6.52
N GLN A 478 -12.99 -3.48 5.97
CA GLN A 478 -14.16 -2.63 6.21
C GLN A 478 -14.61 -2.70 7.68
N ASP A 479 -14.60 -3.89 8.28
CA ASP A 479 -14.93 -4.09 9.69
C ASP A 479 -13.89 -3.42 10.60
N GLN A 480 -12.60 -3.50 10.26
CA GLN A 480 -11.54 -2.76 10.96
C GLN A 480 -11.75 -1.24 10.91
N ILE A 481 -12.08 -0.68 9.74
CA ILE A 481 -12.36 0.75 9.59
C ILE A 481 -13.56 1.16 10.47
N LEU A 482 -14.61 0.35 10.48
CA LEU A 482 -15.79 0.59 11.30
C LEU A 482 -15.47 0.54 12.81
N GLU A 483 -14.63 -0.40 13.22
CA GLU A 483 -14.19 -0.55 14.60
C GLU A 483 -13.29 0.62 15.05
N GLU A 484 -12.39 1.09 14.18
CA GLU A 484 -11.61 2.30 14.40
C GLU A 484 -12.49 3.56 14.54
N GLU A 485 -13.53 3.70 13.71
CA GLU A 485 -14.51 4.79 13.82
C GLU A 485 -15.31 4.75 15.13
N LEU A 486 -15.74 3.56 15.54
CA LEU A 486 -16.43 3.34 16.82
C LEU A 486 -15.51 3.66 18.01
N GLU A 487 -14.25 3.24 17.98
CA GLU A 487 -13.27 3.63 19.00
C GLU A 487 -13.05 5.14 19.03
N ALA A 488 -12.94 5.78 17.87
CA ALA A 488 -12.78 7.23 17.79
C ALA A 488 -14.00 7.96 18.37
N GLN A 489 -15.21 7.48 18.12
CA GLN A 489 -16.42 7.99 18.76
C GLN A 489 -16.40 7.81 20.27
N ARG A 490 -16.10 6.60 20.77
CA ARG A 490 -15.97 6.33 22.21
C ARG A 490 -14.94 7.23 22.87
N ARG A 491 -13.81 7.50 22.22
CA ARG A 491 -12.80 8.45 22.71
C ARG A 491 -13.33 9.88 22.76
N LYS A 492 -14.14 10.31 21.79
CA LYS A 492 -14.78 11.64 21.81
C LYS A 492 -15.82 11.73 22.92
N GLU A 493 -16.67 10.73 23.09
CA GLU A 493 -17.67 10.67 24.17
C GLU A 493 -17.00 10.72 25.54
N LYS A 494 -15.94 9.92 25.75
CA LYS A 494 -15.16 9.95 26.98
C LYS A 494 -14.56 11.32 27.26
N ARG A 495 -14.06 12.03 26.24
CA ARG A 495 -13.57 13.42 26.41
C ARG A 495 -14.68 14.39 26.81
N ILE A 496 -15.90 14.20 26.30
CA ILE A 496 -17.06 15.02 26.68
C ILE A 496 -17.46 14.73 28.12
N GLU A 497 -17.46 13.46 28.53
CA GLU A 497 -17.72 13.04 29.90
C GLU A 497 -16.68 13.62 30.87
N ASP A 498 -15.38 13.46 30.56
CA ASP A 498 -14.28 14.02 31.35
C ASP A 498 -14.38 15.56 31.47
N GLU A 499 -14.78 16.27 30.39
CA GLU A 499 -15.00 17.72 30.39
C GLU A 499 -16.23 18.12 31.22
N MET A 500 -17.32 17.35 31.17
CA MET A 500 -18.49 17.57 32.03
C MET A 500 -18.15 17.40 33.51
N ASP A 501 -17.37 16.36 33.84
CA ASP A 501 -16.90 16.13 35.21
C ASP A 501 -15.99 17.27 35.69
N PHE A 502 -15.10 17.76 34.82
CA PHE A 502 -14.27 18.93 35.09
C PHE A 502 -15.09 20.20 35.34
N GLN A 503 -16.09 20.47 34.50
CA GLN A 503 -17.00 21.61 34.66
C GLN A 503 -17.82 21.51 35.96
N SER A 504 -18.32 20.31 36.31
CA SER A 504 -19.03 20.11 37.58
C SER A 504 -18.14 20.38 38.79
N THR A 505 -16.88 19.94 38.72
CA THR A 505 -15.87 20.16 39.77
C THR A 505 -15.55 21.65 39.92
N ILE A 506 -15.46 22.38 38.82
CA ILE A 506 -15.27 23.84 38.83
C ILE A 506 -16.47 24.54 39.45
N LEU A 507 -17.69 24.17 39.07
CA LEU A 507 -18.92 24.74 39.63
C LEU A 507 -18.99 24.52 41.13
N GLN A 508 -18.67 23.30 41.61
CA GLN A 508 -18.63 22.99 43.03
C GLN A 508 -17.61 23.87 43.77
N LYS A 509 -16.39 24.03 43.24
CA LYS A 509 -15.38 24.91 43.84
C LYS A 509 -15.79 26.39 43.84
N LEU A 510 -16.47 26.85 42.79
CA LEU A 510 -17.01 28.20 42.72
C LEU A 510 -18.13 28.42 43.75
N GLU A 511 -18.98 27.42 43.98
CA GLU A 511 -20.04 27.45 45.00
C GLU A 511 -19.43 27.56 46.41
N GLU A 512 -18.40 26.74 46.70
CA GLU A 512 -17.66 26.77 47.97
C GLU A 512 -16.98 28.13 48.20
N GLU A 513 -16.32 28.69 47.19
CA GLU A 513 -15.71 30.03 47.30
C GLU A 513 -16.75 31.14 47.48
N ARG A 514 -17.92 31.05 46.82
CA ARG A 514 -19.04 31.97 47.04
C ARG A 514 -19.58 31.90 48.46
N GLN A 515 -19.66 30.71 49.05
CA GLN A 515 -20.07 30.55 50.45
C GLN A 515 -19.05 31.18 51.40
N LYS A 516 -17.75 30.93 51.20
CA LYS A 516 -16.69 31.57 52.01
C LYS A 516 -16.70 33.10 51.90
N ILE A 517 -16.98 33.65 50.72
CA ILE A 517 -17.10 35.10 50.54
C ILE A 517 -18.30 35.65 51.31
N LYS A 518 -19.47 34.99 51.23
CA LYS A 518 -20.67 35.40 51.98
C LYS A 518 -20.45 35.35 53.50
N GLU A 519 -19.77 34.32 54.00
CA GLU A 519 -19.41 34.21 55.41
C GLU A 519 -18.48 35.36 55.85
N LYS A 520 -17.45 35.67 55.04
CA LYS A 520 -16.56 36.82 55.31
C LYS A 520 -17.29 38.16 55.25
N GLU A 521 -18.25 38.33 54.33
CA GLU A 521 -19.07 39.53 54.25
C GLU A 521 -19.97 39.71 55.49
N LEU A 522 -20.54 38.63 56.01
CA LEU A 522 -21.30 38.64 57.26
C LEU A 522 -20.40 38.98 58.46
N GLU A 523 -19.23 38.35 58.55
CA GLU A 523 -18.26 38.61 59.61
C GLU A 523 -17.76 40.07 59.59
N LEU A 524 -17.58 40.65 58.40
CA LEU A 524 -17.21 42.06 58.24
C LEU A 524 -18.34 43.00 58.66
N LYS A 525 -19.60 42.70 58.30
CA LYS A 525 -20.76 43.50 58.73
C LYS A 525 -20.92 43.52 60.24
N GLU A 526 -20.76 42.37 60.91
CA GLU A 526 -20.81 42.30 62.38
C GLU A 526 -19.69 43.14 63.02
N LYS A 527 -18.47 43.08 62.46
CA LYS A 527 -17.34 43.91 62.92
C LYS A 527 -17.59 45.40 62.71
N GLU A 528 -18.21 45.80 61.60
CA GLU A 528 -18.57 47.20 61.33
C GLU A 528 -19.64 47.71 62.31
N GLU A 529 -20.69 46.94 62.56
CA GLU A 529 -21.73 47.28 63.54
C GLU A 529 -21.16 47.42 64.96
N ASP A 530 -20.27 46.53 65.36
CA ASP A 530 -19.60 46.60 66.65
C ASP A 530 -18.67 47.82 66.75
N LYS A 531 -17.99 48.17 65.66
CA LYS A 531 -17.17 49.39 65.57
C LYS A 531 -18.03 50.64 65.68
N GLU A 532 -19.21 50.66 65.06
CA GLU A 532 -20.16 51.76 65.16
C GLU A 532 -20.73 51.91 66.58
N LYS A 533 -21.08 50.81 67.25
CA LYS A 533 -21.51 50.81 68.65
C LYS A 533 -20.41 51.34 69.58
N ARG A 534 -19.16 50.89 69.38
CA ARG A 534 -17.99 51.40 70.14
C ARG A 534 -17.76 52.89 69.90
N ASN A 535 -17.88 53.37 68.65
CA ASN A 535 -17.75 54.78 68.31
C ASN A 535 -18.84 55.65 68.98
N LYS A 536 -20.10 55.21 68.98
CA LYS A 536 -21.20 55.92 69.67
C LYS A 536 -20.97 56.03 71.18
N LEU A 537 -20.43 54.99 71.80
CA LEU A 537 -20.09 55.00 73.23
C LEU A 537 -18.89 55.90 73.52
N LYS A 538 -17.89 55.90 72.63
CA LYS A 538 -16.74 56.81 72.65
C LYS A 538 -17.17 58.28 72.58
N GLU A 539 -18.06 58.64 71.66
CA GLU A 539 -18.61 60.01 71.58
C GLU A 539 -19.34 60.42 72.85
N LYS A 540 -20.13 59.51 73.45
CA LYS A 540 -20.81 59.78 74.74
C LYS A 540 -19.80 59.99 75.87
N ALA A 541 -18.74 59.20 75.92
CA ALA A 541 -17.69 59.34 76.94
C ALA A 541 -16.98 60.70 76.84
N PHE A 542 -16.68 61.18 75.63
CA PHE A 542 -16.11 62.51 75.44
C PHE A 542 -17.04 63.64 75.87
N LYS A 543 -18.35 63.54 75.61
CA LYS A 543 -19.32 64.52 76.13
C LYS A 543 -19.32 64.60 77.66
N PHE A 544 -19.12 63.46 78.34
CA PHE A 544 -18.97 63.45 79.80
C PHE A 544 -17.65 64.11 80.26
N ILE A 545 -16.56 63.99 79.50
CA ILE A 545 -15.32 64.74 79.77
C ILE A 545 -15.54 66.24 79.59
N GLU A 546 -16.16 66.67 78.50
CA GLU A 546 -16.44 68.09 78.21
C GLU A 546 -17.28 68.71 79.34
N THR A 547 -18.37 68.04 79.74
CA THR A 547 -19.20 68.50 80.87
C THR A 547 -18.45 68.50 82.20
N ALA A 548 -17.51 67.56 82.43
CA ALA A 548 -16.67 67.55 83.62
C ALA A 548 -15.70 68.75 83.65
N GLN A 549 -15.14 69.13 82.50
CA GLN A 549 -14.31 70.32 82.35
C GLN A 549 -15.12 71.60 82.61
N GLU A 550 -16.35 71.68 82.08
CA GLU A 550 -17.26 72.80 82.35
C GLU A 550 -17.55 72.96 83.85
N TYR A 551 -17.87 71.86 84.55
CA TYR A 551 -18.11 71.91 86.00
C TYR A 551 -16.85 72.26 86.80
N THR A 552 -15.68 71.84 86.32
CA THR A 552 -14.39 72.22 86.91
C THR A 552 -14.19 73.74 86.82
N ASN A 553 -14.48 74.33 85.67
CA ASN A 553 -14.37 75.77 85.44
C ASN A 553 -15.38 76.57 86.28
N GLN A 554 -16.56 75.99 86.56
CA GLN A 554 -17.58 76.58 87.44
C GLN A 554 -17.26 76.43 88.94
N GLY A 555 -16.17 75.75 89.31
CA GLY A 555 -15.81 75.46 90.70
C GLY A 555 -16.70 74.39 91.35
N ASN A 556 -17.54 73.70 90.59
CA ASN A 556 -18.41 72.63 91.10
C ASN A 556 -17.69 71.28 91.01
N TYR A 557 -16.73 71.08 91.91
CA TYR A 557 -15.85 69.90 91.91
C TYR A 557 -16.62 68.58 92.06
N GLU A 558 -17.77 68.58 92.75
CA GLU A 558 -18.55 67.36 92.99
C GLU A 558 -19.26 66.86 91.72
N ARG A 559 -19.81 67.78 90.91
CA ARG A 559 -20.40 67.43 89.60
C ARG A 559 -19.32 67.11 88.57
N ALA A 560 -18.17 67.77 88.63
CA ALA A 560 -17.03 67.46 87.77
C ALA A 560 -16.52 66.03 87.99
N ILE A 561 -16.32 65.62 89.25
CA ILE A 561 -15.90 64.26 89.60
C ILE A 561 -16.93 63.24 89.13
N TYR A 562 -18.23 63.51 89.29
CA TYR A 562 -19.28 62.62 88.81
C TYR A 562 -19.23 62.43 87.29
N ALA A 563 -19.11 63.52 86.53
CA ALA A 563 -19.03 63.46 85.07
C ALA A 563 -17.78 62.71 84.58
N TYR A 564 -16.61 62.92 85.20
CA TYR A 564 -15.41 62.13 84.91
C TYR A 564 -15.58 60.64 85.23
N ARG A 565 -16.25 60.27 86.33
CA ARG A 565 -16.54 58.85 86.63
C ARG A 565 -17.47 58.21 85.60
N GLN A 566 -18.45 58.95 85.08
CA GLN A 566 -19.31 58.47 83.99
C GLN A 566 -18.54 58.26 82.68
N ALA A 567 -17.63 59.18 82.35
CA ALA A 567 -16.72 59.02 81.21
C ALA A 567 -15.83 57.78 81.36
N SER A 568 -15.20 57.59 82.52
CA SER A 568 -14.36 56.43 82.82
C SER A 568 -15.12 55.10 82.68
N ASN A 569 -16.36 55.03 83.21
CA ASN A 569 -17.21 53.84 83.06
C ASN A 569 -17.53 53.52 81.59
N LEU A 570 -17.79 54.54 80.76
CA LEU A 570 -18.04 54.33 79.33
C LEU A 570 -16.78 53.90 78.58
N PHE A 571 -15.60 54.43 78.91
CA PHE A 571 -14.33 53.97 78.35
C PHE A 571 -14.00 52.53 78.77
N ALA A 572 -14.28 52.15 80.01
CA ALA A 572 -14.15 50.78 80.48
C ALA A 572 -15.08 49.82 79.72
N GLN A 573 -16.32 50.22 79.45
CA GLN A 573 -17.28 49.42 78.66
C GLN A 573 -16.81 49.16 77.22
N ILE A 574 -16.09 50.09 76.61
CA ILE A 574 -15.50 49.90 75.27
C ILE A 574 -14.05 49.38 75.30
N GLN A 575 -13.56 48.97 76.47
CA GLN A 575 -12.20 48.47 76.69
C GLN A 575 -11.10 49.45 76.27
N TRP A 576 -11.37 50.75 76.32
CA TRP A 576 -10.39 51.77 75.98
C TRP A 576 -9.60 52.19 77.23
N ALA A 577 -8.71 51.29 77.65
CA ALA A 577 -8.01 51.38 78.92
C ALA A 577 -7.00 52.53 79.03
N GLU A 578 -6.54 53.07 77.91
CA GLU A 578 -5.50 54.13 77.86
C GLU A 578 -5.97 55.45 78.49
N GLU A 579 -7.26 55.79 78.35
CA GLU A 579 -7.83 57.07 78.81
C GLU A 579 -8.29 57.03 80.28
N ILE A 580 -8.49 55.83 80.85
CA ILE A 580 -8.96 55.64 82.22
C ILE A 580 -7.99 56.24 83.26
N PRO A 581 -6.67 55.98 83.21
CA PRO A 581 -5.71 56.57 84.15
C PRO A 581 -5.69 58.10 84.13
N ILE A 582 -5.84 58.70 82.94
CA ILE A 582 -5.84 60.16 82.77
C ILE A 582 -7.07 60.77 83.45
N ILE A 583 -8.22 60.12 83.30
CA ILE A 583 -9.47 60.55 83.94
C ILE A 583 -9.40 60.35 85.47
N GLU A 584 -8.80 59.26 85.94
CA GLU A 584 -8.60 59.00 87.37
C GLU A 584 -7.66 60.04 88.01
N GLU A 585 -6.57 60.40 87.34
CA GLU A 585 -5.66 61.46 87.78
C GLU A 585 -6.39 62.82 87.85
N ALA A 586 -7.25 63.11 86.86
CA ALA A 586 -8.07 64.31 86.86
C ALA A 586 -9.04 64.33 88.06
N ILE A 587 -9.71 63.22 88.35
CA ILE A 587 -10.58 63.06 89.54
C ILE A 587 -9.78 63.30 90.83
N GLU A 588 -8.61 62.68 90.96
CA GLU A 588 -7.77 62.83 92.15
C GLU A 588 -7.33 64.28 92.35
N SER A 589 -6.96 64.97 91.28
CA SER A 589 -6.58 66.39 91.32
C SER A 589 -7.73 67.28 91.79
N LEU A 590 -8.98 66.98 91.39
CA LEU A 590 -10.18 67.72 91.78
C LEU A 590 -10.57 67.43 93.24
N GLU A 591 -10.43 66.18 93.69
CA GLU A 591 -10.63 65.81 95.10
C GLU A 591 -9.65 66.55 96.01
N ARG A 592 -8.37 66.64 95.60
CA ARG A 592 -7.36 67.44 96.32
C ARG A 592 -7.72 68.93 96.35
N ARG A 593 -8.23 69.52 95.26
CA ARG A 593 -8.69 70.92 95.23
C ARG A 593 -9.89 71.17 96.14
N LYS A 594 -10.90 70.28 96.10
CA LYS A 594 -12.07 70.33 96.99
C LYS A 594 -11.66 70.27 98.47
N GLN A 595 -10.68 69.43 98.79
CA GLN A 595 -10.16 69.30 100.15
C GLN A 595 -9.41 70.57 100.60
N LYS A 596 -8.55 71.13 99.74
CA LYS A 596 -7.88 72.41 100.01
C LYS A 596 -8.86 73.56 100.23
N GLU A 597 -9.93 73.65 99.43
CA GLU A 597 -10.95 74.69 99.59
C GLU A 597 -11.69 74.56 100.93
N LYS A 598 -11.94 73.33 101.39
CA LYS A 598 -12.49 73.09 102.74
C LYS A 598 -11.51 73.53 103.83
N GLU A 599 -10.24 73.15 103.71
CA GLU A 599 -9.19 73.52 104.66
C GLU A 599 -8.97 75.05 104.72
N GLU A 600 -9.03 75.74 103.58
CA GLU A 600 -8.96 77.20 103.52
C GLU A 600 -10.19 77.85 104.19
N LYS A 601 -11.40 77.34 103.94
CA LYS A 601 -12.62 77.82 104.62
C LYS A 601 -12.56 77.60 106.14
N GLU A 602 -12.00 76.47 106.59
CA GLU A 602 -11.78 76.19 108.01
C GLU A 602 -10.71 77.12 108.63
N LYS A 603 -9.60 77.39 107.91
CA LYS A 603 -8.58 78.35 108.35
C LYS A 603 -9.13 79.78 108.42
N GLU A 604 -9.88 80.22 107.42
CA GLU A 604 -10.55 81.53 107.47
C GLU A 604 -11.51 81.65 108.64
N LEU A 605 -12.25 80.58 108.94
CA LEU A 605 -13.15 80.54 110.10
C LEU A 605 -12.35 80.62 111.40
N GLN A 606 -11.24 79.89 111.53
CA GLN A 606 -10.35 79.96 112.69
C GLN A 606 -9.71 81.35 112.85
N GLU A 607 -9.27 81.99 111.76
CA GLU A 607 -8.76 83.37 111.80
C GLU A 607 -9.84 84.36 112.22
N LYS A 608 -11.07 84.23 111.70
CA LYS A 608 -12.21 85.06 112.12
C LYS A 608 -12.50 84.88 113.61
N ILE A 609 -12.42 83.65 114.13
CA ILE A 609 -12.58 83.36 115.56
C ILE A 609 -11.43 83.99 116.38
N LYS A 610 -10.18 83.90 115.90
CA LYS A 610 -9.02 84.47 116.56
C LYS A 610 -9.10 86.00 116.64
N LYS A 611 -9.41 86.66 115.52
CA LYS A 611 -9.67 88.12 115.48
C LYS A 611 -10.78 88.52 116.45
N HIS A 612 -11.86 87.75 116.51
CA HIS A 612 -12.96 88.04 117.43
C HIS A 612 -12.58 87.88 118.92
N LYS A 613 -11.66 86.95 119.25
CA LYS A 613 -11.09 86.82 120.60
C LYS A 613 -10.17 88.00 120.95
N GLU A 614 -9.25 88.36 120.06
CA GLU A 614 -8.34 89.50 120.22
C GLU A 614 -9.12 90.82 120.40
N GLU A 615 -10.21 91.01 119.65
CA GLU A 615 -11.08 92.18 119.78
C GLU A 615 -11.87 92.21 121.10
N LYS A 616 -12.31 91.06 121.62
CA LYS A 616 -12.91 90.97 122.96
C LYS A 616 -11.93 91.34 124.07
N GLU A 617 -10.71 90.80 124.00
CA GLU A 617 -9.65 91.12 124.98
C GLU A 617 -9.29 92.62 124.93
N PHE A 618 -9.25 93.22 123.74
CA PHE A 618 -9.06 94.66 123.56
C PHE A 618 -10.21 95.50 124.18
N GLN A 619 -11.47 95.10 123.96
CA GLN A 619 -12.63 95.77 124.56
C GLN A 619 -12.64 95.67 126.09
N GLU A 620 -12.24 94.53 126.67
CA GLU A 620 -12.09 94.37 128.11
C GLU A 620 -11.01 95.29 128.68
N LEU A 621 -9.87 95.42 127.99
CA LEU A 621 -8.76 96.28 128.38
C LEU A 621 -9.15 97.77 128.38
N ILE A 622 -9.92 98.20 127.37
CA ILE A 622 -10.51 99.54 127.30
C ILE A 622 -11.52 99.77 128.44
N SER A 623 -12.37 98.78 128.72
CA SER A 623 -13.37 98.91 129.79
C SER A 623 -12.72 99.05 131.18
N LYS A 624 -11.55 98.44 131.38
CA LYS A 624 -10.77 98.52 132.61
C LYS A 624 -10.08 99.88 132.74
N SER A 625 -9.44 100.39 131.68
CA SER A 625 -8.80 101.72 131.69
C SER A 625 -9.81 102.85 131.90
N LEU A 626 -11.01 102.76 131.28
CA LEU A 626 -12.10 103.74 131.47
C LEU A 626 -12.65 103.74 132.91
N LYS A 627 -12.67 102.59 133.60
CA LYS A 627 -13.08 102.51 135.01
C LYS A 627 -12.06 103.18 135.93
N GLU A 628 -10.77 102.94 135.70
CA GLU A 628 -9.69 103.57 136.48
C GLU A 628 -9.65 105.09 136.28
N GLU A 629 -9.94 105.58 135.08
CA GLU A 629 -10.00 107.02 134.78
C GLU A 629 -11.22 107.70 135.43
N ARG A 630 -12.40 107.04 135.41
CA ARG A 630 -13.60 107.50 136.12
C ARG A 630 -13.41 107.58 137.64
N GLU A 631 -12.67 106.65 138.23
CA GLU A 631 -12.35 106.71 139.66
C GLU A 631 -11.37 107.84 140.01
N LYS A 632 -10.38 108.13 139.16
CA LYS A 632 -9.47 109.28 139.34
C LYS A 632 -10.21 110.61 139.27
N LEU A 633 -11.19 110.75 138.37
CA LEU A 633 -12.03 111.95 138.26
C LEU A 633 -12.93 112.14 139.49
N ARG A 634 -13.59 111.08 139.97
CA ARG A 634 -14.39 111.14 141.21
C ARG A 634 -13.57 111.55 142.43
N LYS A 635 -12.34 111.05 142.58
CA LYS A 635 -11.45 111.43 143.69
C LYS A 635 -11.01 112.90 143.63
N ARG A 636 -10.83 113.47 142.42
CA ARG A 636 -10.53 114.91 142.25
C ARG A 636 -11.73 115.81 142.55
N GLU A 637 -12.93 115.38 142.18
CA GLU A 637 -14.17 116.15 142.39
C GLU A 637 -14.55 116.25 143.88
N ILE A 638 -14.31 115.18 144.65
CA ILE A 638 -14.54 115.17 146.11
C ILE A 638 -13.52 116.06 146.83
N ALA A 639 -12.26 116.08 146.40
CA ALA A 639 -11.21 116.90 147.00
C ALA A 639 -11.43 118.42 146.82
N LEU A 640 -12.04 118.84 145.70
CA LEU A 640 -12.38 120.24 145.45
C LEU A 640 -13.54 120.73 146.34
N LYS A 641 -14.60 119.92 146.50
CA LYS A 641 -15.74 120.26 147.38
C LYS A 641 -15.37 120.40 148.85
N GLN A 642 -14.40 119.60 149.34
CA GLN A 642 -13.95 119.69 150.73
C GLN A 642 -13.16 120.99 151.01
N LYS A 643 -12.34 121.46 150.07
CA LYS A 643 -11.61 122.73 150.20
C LYS A 643 -12.53 123.95 150.24
N GLU A 644 -13.61 123.95 149.47
CA GLU A 644 -14.57 125.07 149.43
C GLU A 644 -15.39 125.18 150.73
N GLN A 645 -15.80 124.05 151.32
CA GLN A 645 -16.50 124.05 152.61
C GLN A 645 -15.61 124.48 153.78
N GLU A 646 -14.32 124.13 153.74
CA GLU A 646 -13.37 124.52 154.77
C GLU A 646 -13.09 126.03 154.76
N PHE A 647 -13.02 126.64 153.57
CA PHE A 647 -12.80 128.08 153.41
C PHE A 647 -14.00 128.90 153.93
N ALA A 648 -15.22 128.47 153.61
CA ALA A 648 -16.45 129.14 154.05
C ALA A 648 -16.61 129.13 155.59
N ASN A 649 -16.18 128.06 156.26
CA ASN A 649 -16.27 127.94 157.72
C ASN A 649 -15.23 128.79 158.46
N ARG A 650 -14.02 128.95 157.90
CA ARG A 650 -12.99 129.84 158.48
C ARG A 650 -13.41 131.31 158.42
N GLN A 651 -14.09 131.70 157.34
CA GLN A 651 -14.53 133.08 157.15
C GLN A 651 -15.64 133.48 158.13
N LYS A 652 -16.62 132.59 158.38
CA LYS A 652 -17.68 132.81 159.38
C LYS A 652 -17.17 132.92 160.83
N LYS A 653 -16.12 132.17 161.20
CA LYS A 653 -15.51 132.27 162.54
C LYS A 653 -14.79 133.60 162.72
N ARG A 654 -14.12 134.08 161.67
CA ARG A 654 -13.43 135.37 161.67
C ARG A 654 -14.41 136.53 161.91
N ASP A 655 -15.53 136.57 161.20
CA ASP A 655 -16.52 137.66 161.33
C ASP A 655 -17.16 137.69 162.73
N LYS A 656 -17.44 136.52 163.32
CA LYS A 656 -17.93 136.42 164.71
C LYS A 656 -16.93 136.98 165.72
N ALA A 657 -15.65 136.66 165.57
CA ALA A 657 -14.62 137.14 166.48
C ALA A 657 -14.40 138.66 166.37
N PHE A 658 -14.52 139.24 165.16
CA PHE A 658 -14.43 140.69 164.97
C PHE A 658 -15.61 141.45 165.59
N ASN A 659 -16.82 140.88 165.55
CA ASN A 659 -17.97 141.49 166.22
C ASN A 659 -17.79 141.50 167.75
N ILE A 660 -17.32 140.40 168.33
CA ILE A 660 -17.08 140.31 169.78
C ILE A 660 -15.93 141.24 170.20
N LEU A 661 -14.90 141.42 169.37
CA LEU A 661 -13.84 142.42 169.59
C LEU A 661 -14.36 143.85 169.61
N SER A 662 -15.31 144.17 168.74
CA SER A 662 -15.93 145.50 168.70
C SER A 662 -16.76 145.76 169.97
N ASP A 663 -17.50 144.75 170.44
CA ASP A 663 -18.27 144.85 171.69
C ASP A 663 -17.35 144.94 172.93
N ALA A 664 -16.25 144.19 172.95
CA ALA A 664 -15.24 144.27 174.00
C ALA A 664 -14.66 145.68 174.11
N LYS A 665 -14.37 146.31 172.97
CA LYS A 665 -13.84 147.68 172.91
C LYS A 665 -14.85 148.70 173.46
N ASN A 666 -16.12 148.57 173.10
CA ASN A 666 -17.19 149.44 173.63
C ASN A 666 -17.33 149.30 175.16
N LYS A 667 -17.22 148.08 175.70
CA LYS A 667 -17.28 147.85 177.17
C LYS A 667 -16.05 148.37 177.92
N LEU A 668 -14.93 148.49 177.24
CA LEU A 668 -13.73 149.15 177.74
C LEU A 668 -13.92 150.66 177.86
N GLU A 669 -14.57 151.29 176.87
CA GLU A 669 -14.88 152.73 176.88
C GLU A 669 -15.95 153.08 177.95
N GLU A 670 -16.84 152.14 178.28
CA GLU A 670 -17.80 152.26 179.40
C GLU A 670 -17.16 152.09 180.80
N GLY A 671 -15.85 151.79 180.88
CA GLY A 671 -15.15 151.53 182.15
C GLY A 671 -15.49 150.18 182.80
N ASN A 672 -16.15 149.27 182.09
CA ASN A 672 -16.59 147.97 182.60
C ASN A 672 -15.58 146.87 182.27
N PHE A 673 -14.39 146.98 182.87
CA PHE A 673 -13.21 146.21 182.50
C PHE A 673 -13.38 144.69 182.64
N ASN A 674 -14.16 144.22 183.63
CA ASN A 674 -14.39 142.79 183.81
C ASN A 674 -15.12 142.16 182.62
N LYS A 675 -16.16 142.82 182.09
CA LYS A 675 -16.87 142.34 180.89
C LYS A 675 -16.03 142.43 179.62
N ALA A 676 -15.15 143.43 179.51
CA ALA A 676 -14.25 143.53 178.38
C ALA A 676 -13.21 142.39 178.36
N ILE A 677 -12.69 142.01 179.53
CA ILE A 677 -11.76 140.87 179.66
C ILE A 677 -12.44 139.56 179.27
N ASP A 678 -13.67 139.31 179.73
CA ASP A 678 -14.44 138.10 179.35
C ASP A 678 -14.65 138.03 177.83
N LEU A 679 -15.01 139.15 177.19
CA LEU A 679 -15.20 139.22 175.74
C LEU A 679 -13.89 139.03 174.94
N TYR A 680 -12.75 139.50 175.44
CA TYR A 680 -11.45 139.18 174.82
C TYR A 680 -11.07 137.71 174.98
N HIS A 681 -11.45 137.09 176.10
CA HIS A 681 -11.21 135.67 176.32
C HIS A 681 -12.05 134.80 175.37
N ASP A 682 -13.29 135.23 175.09
CA ASP A 682 -14.16 134.59 174.10
C ASP A 682 -13.62 134.72 172.67
N VAL A 683 -13.02 135.86 172.33
CA VAL A 683 -12.35 136.06 171.03
C VAL A 683 -11.13 135.14 170.90
N ALA A 684 -10.32 135.02 171.95
CA ALA A 684 -9.15 134.14 171.95
C ALA A 684 -9.54 132.67 171.74
N ASN A 685 -10.67 132.24 172.32
CA ASN A 685 -11.22 130.89 172.13
C ASN A 685 -11.80 130.63 170.73
N ILE A 686 -12.12 131.67 169.94
CA ILE A 686 -12.62 131.51 168.56
C ILE A 686 -11.46 131.42 167.54
N PHE A 687 -10.30 131.99 167.87
CA PHE A 687 -9.10 131.95 167.02
C PHE A 687 -8.11 130.82 167.36
N ALA A 688 -8.25 130.18 168.52
CA ALA A 688 -7.66 128.87 168.82
C ALA A 688 -8.43 127.76 168.08
#